data_AF-A0A962HXA4-F1
#
_entry.id   AF-A0A962HXA4-F1
#
_cell.length_a   1.000
_cell.length_b   1.000
_cell.length_c   1.000
_cell.angle_alpha   90.00
_cell.angle_beta   90.00
_cell.angle_gamma   90.00
#
_symmetry.space_group_name_H-M   'P 1'
#
loop_
_entity.id
_entity.type
_entity.pdbx_description
1 polymer ?
#
loop_
_entity_poly.entity_id
_entity_poly.type
_entity_poly.pdbx_seq_one_letter_code
_entity_poly.pdbx_strand_id
1 'polypeptide(L)'
;MIRVLVGMCVLLASMSAWPQAQNVAEVLHFRQVDERSGLSQNTARALAQDDLGFVWVGTQDGLNRFDGLQSQLFRRDDDSGMTDNHILSLLVDGQDLWVGTQAGGLLRHRGASDRFETVAGSSLSGATMIPALAQDSRHLYAAVAGRGLLRLDKSSGQAELLEDPPSLRFIQSLDLRQDVLAIGTRDELLWWPTDADAPQAVRFSEGQSPTVSVVRFATDGQLWVGLSEDGLRRVQIDGGRLQISKPPAALSSPQVRSLLIDRRGRVWVGSESGLTRFDPLTGESVQARHDPDSETSLPANRVPALLEDAEGLIWAGTWTGGLGIYRPDSEAVQLYRRFIDVPPSLPANPVRALLAEDDGRLWLGVLEGGGLVHFDPRQGVLERFQHDAEDPHSLPDNRVEALLRRRDGSLWIGTGNGGLARLRADGRFERFRRLADGSGELPSNAVVSLYEDDAQTLWVGFSDLGLVQRCVDCADFAPLPLAEDSPVQQVLGRINQVLRSRDGYYWIAGMPNGLYRYDPLRQHLLRYSRNPDDPASPSHDSITVLVEDRRGRLWAGTQGGGLLQVERDDQGQAIGFSAITRADGLSGDAVGGLLEAPDGAIWAATISGLTRVDPVSGALRNLDASFGELARGYFIGAAAVGPDGVHYFGGLRGLTALRPALMPPARGLPAVRLTGIALDNTPIAAVAVPGLPIQPVVRATRVLVPPGYGMVGVEFAALDYLAPEALRYEYRLRGLDDTWLSTPANRRYAAFTRLPAGQYQLELRVSRPGQEGQFAEHAADFVVLAPLWRRPLAQLAYVIAALLLGYLFWHRFERRRERDQAAQLALRDSEERLKLALWGSGDELWDLDLENGRLHRENPLPGLMVTQHPPDSIEAYLEQVHAEEREAIRTAFLEHVRGQRDHYEFTYRGLATDGSWRWLLARGRSVRRDAQGHALRVAGTVRDVSESKANEDALKRFADELESRVEARTADHRLAIAQLKRTVEELTLTQRQLVESEKMASLGQLVAGVAHEINTPIGIGVTAASHLQHEAAQLQQALRDGRLGKVALEHFVETATSSAHLVLANLARASDLVRSFKQVAVDQSSEQKRSFLLGEYLDEILLSLRPRLKRSRHQVEVECDPRLSVSTYPGALYQIIVNLVINSLVHGFNGIDIGHIHIRAQVDGEGVLLQYRDDGVGMDDGTRQRIFDPFFTTRRTEGGSGLGMHLVFNLVTQLLKGSIECTSAPGQGVRFEVRLPGVVEMP
;
A
#
# COMPACT_ATOMS: atom_id res chain seq x y z
N MET A 1 84.22 -16.89 -2.62
CA MET A 1 83.34 -15.99 -3.39
C MET A 1 81.89 -16.45 -3.49
N ILE A 2 81.57 -17.76 -3.48
CA ILE A 2 80.18 -18.25 -3.54
C ILE A 2 79.40 -18.08 -2.22
N ARG A 3 80.07 -17.91 -1.07
CA ARG A 3 79.42 -17.68 0.23
C ARG A 3 78.94 -16.24 0.49
N VAL A 4 79.36 -15.26 -0.31
CA VAL A 4 78.91 -13.86 -0.17
C VAL A 4 77.69 -13.56 -1.04
N LEU A 5 77.48 -14.31 -2.13
CA LEU A 5 76.31 -14.16 -3.01
C LEU A 5 75.02 -14.80 -2.46
N VAL A 6 75.12 -15.87 -1.67
CA VAL A 6 73.93 -16.54 -1.08
C VAL A 6 73.37 -15.72 0.10
N GLY A 7 74.18 -14.89 0.76
CA GLY A 7 73.73 -14.00 1.84
C GLY A 7 72.89 -12.80 1.36
N MET A 8 73.06 -12.35 0.10
CA MET A 8 72.36 -11.17 -0.42
C MET A 8 70.96 -11.49 -0.99
N CYS A 9 70.71 -12.74 -1.40
CA CYS A 9 69.38 -13.14 -1.91
C CYS A 9 68.35 -13.40 -0.80
N VAL A 10 68.78 -13.62 0.45
CA VAL A 10 67.84 -13.83 1.58
C VAL A 10 67.37 -12.51 2.19
N LEU A 11 68.13 -11.42 2.03
CA LEU A 11 67.76 -10.08 2.51
C LEU A 11 66.84 -9.30 1.56
N LEU A 12 66.67 -9.74 0.30
CA LEU A 12 65.72 -9.16 -0.66
C LEU A 12 64.35 -9.87 -0.67
N ALA A 13 64.20 -11.00 0.02
CA ALA A 13 62.94 -11.74 0.09
C ALA A 13 62.05 -11.33 1.29
N SER A 14 62.50 -10.38 2.12
CA SER A 14 61.76 -9.92 3.32
C SER A 14 61.28 -8.46 3.24
N MET A 15 61.41 -7.80 2.07
CA MET A 15 60.89 -6.44 1.85
C MET A 15 59.94 -6.40 0.64
N SER A 16 58.72 -6.92 0.81
CA SER A 16 57.47 -6.41 0.18
C SER A 16 56.30 -7.35 0.44
N ALA A 17 56.02 -7.66 1.71
CA ALA A 17 54.64 -7.95 2.11
C ALA A 17 54.08 -6.62 2.60
N TRP A 18 53.61 -5.80 1.67
CA TRP A 18 52.65 -4.76 2.05
C TRP A 18 51.50 -5.48 2.75
N PRO A 19 51.05 -5.03 3.94
CA PRO A 19 49.82 -5.56 4.48
C PRO A 19 48.75 -5.31 3.43
N GLN A 20 48.16 -6.39 2.90
CA GLN A 20 46.91 -6.33 2.17
C GLN A 20 45.99 -5.42 2.97
N ALA A 21 45.48 -4.38 2.33
CA ALA A 21 44.43 -3.55 2.90
C ALA A 21 43.39 -4.49 3.49
N GLN A 22 43.27 -4.52 4.82
CA GLN A 22 42.12 -5.13 5.45
C GLN A 22 40.96 -4.26 5.02
N ASN A 23 40.26 -4.72 3.97
CA ASN A 23 39.05 -4.07 3.50
C ASN A 23 38.12 -3.96 4.70
N VAL A 24 37.72 -2.72 4.96
CA VAL A 24 36.66 -2.39 5.90
C VAL A 24 35.49 -3.30 5.59
N ALA A 25 34.97 -4.01 6.59
CA ALA A 25 33.90 -5.00 6.40
C ALA A 25 32.75 -4.35 5.61
N GLU A 26 32.66 -4.70 4.33
CA GLU A 26 31.58 -4.29 3.46
C GLU A 26 30.29 -4.88 4.04
N VAL A 27 29.24 -4.08 4.16
CA VAL A 27 27.95 -4.53 4.70
C VAL A 27 26.94 -4.53 3.56
N LEU A 28 26.27 -5.66 3.34
CA LEU A 28 25.24 -5.77 2.30
C LEU A 28 23.91 -5.28 2.86
N HIS A 29 23.29 -4.30 2.19
CA HIS A 29 22.02 -3.72 2.58
C HIS A 29 20.86 -4.20 1.70
N PHE A 30 19.80 -4.67 2.33
CA PHE A 30 18.63 -5.26 1.68
C PHE A 30 17.39 -4.40 1.92
N ARG A 31 16.57 -4.21 0.88
CA ARG A 31 15.16 -3.87 1.07
C ARG A 31 14.40 -5.13 1.43
N GLN A 32 13.67 -5.12 2.54
CA GLN A 32 12.87 -6.26 2.97
C GLN A 32 11.44 -6.18 2.42
N VAL A 33 10.88 -7.32 2.01
CA VAL A 33 9.48 -7.47 1.61
C VAL A 33 8.91 -8.68 2.33
N ASP A 34 7.84 -8.49 3.10
CA ASP A 34 7.19 -9.49 3.94
C ASP A 34 5.67 -9.59 3.65
N GLU A 35 4.95 -10.35 4.46
CA GLU A 35 3.49 -10.49 4.41
C GLU A 35 2.76 -9.14 4.52
N ARG A 36 3.25 -8.21 5.34
CA ARG A 36 2.65 -6.87 5.49
C ARG A 36 2.80 -6.03 4.23
N SER A 37 3.87 -6.30 3.50
CA SER A 37 4.27 -5.59 2.28
C SER A 37 3.70 -6.23 1.01
N GLY A 38 2.90 -7.31 1.13
CA GLY A 38 2.15 -7.88 0.02
C GLY A 38 2.58 -9.28 -0.43
N LEU A 39 3.35 -10.06 0.34
CA LEU A 39 3.53 -11.50 0.10
C LEU A 39 2.42 -12.33 0.77
N SER A 40 2.08 -13.50 0.21
CA SER A 40 1.10 -14.39 0.88
C SER A 40 1.64 -15.02 2.17
N GLN A 41 2.95 -15.30 2.21
CA GLN A 41 3.61 -15.95 3.32
C GLN A 41 5.13 -15.69 3.30
N ASN A 42 5.76 -15.59 4.47
CA ASN A 42 7.16 -15.16 4.64
C ASN A 42 8.25 -16.21 4.29
N THR A 43 7.89 -17.45 3.98
CA THR A 43 8.83 -18.52 3.55
C THR A 43 8.95 -18.50 2.04
N ALA A 44 9.83 -17.66 1.51
CA ALA A 44 10.15 -17.60 0.09
C ALA A 44 11.14 -18.71 -0.27
N ARG A 45 10.67 -19.77 -0.92
CA ARG A 45 11.42 -21.01 -1.15
C ARG A 45 11.93 -21.16 -2.59
N ALA A 46 11.27 -20.55 -3.55
CA ALA A 46 11.67 -20.56 -4.95
C ALA A 46 11.42 -19.18 -5.57
N LEU A 47 12.32 -18.77 -6.46
CA LEU A 47 12.27 -17.48 -7.15
C LEU A 47 12.51 -17.68 -8.64
N ALA A 48 11.77 -16.97 -9.47
CA ALA A 48 12.00 -16.87 -10.91
C ALA A 48 11.53 -15.50 -11.41
N GLN A 49 12.03 -15.05 -12.56
CA GLN A 49 11.52 -13.84 -13.22
C GLN A 49 11.04 -14.19 -14.63
N ASP A 50 9.86 -13.70 -14.99
CA ASP A 50 9.34 -13.86 -16.35
C ASP A 50 9.90 -12.83 -17.34
N ASP A 51 9.62 -13.03 -18.63
CA ASP A 51 10.01 -12.16 -19.73
C ASP A 51 9.34 -10.77 -19.70
N LEU A 52 8.26 -10.61 -18.93
CA LEU A 52 7.59 -9.32 -18.74
C LEU A 52 8.23 -8.48 -17.63
N GLY A 53 9.03 -9.13 -16.78
CA GLY A 53 9.79 -8.57 -15.68
C GLY A 53 9.23 -8.92 -14.30
N PHE A 54 8.09 -9.61 -14.18
CA PHE A 54 7.51 -9.95 -12.88
C PHE A 54 8.35 -11.00 -12.17
N VAL A 55 8.49 -10.84 -10.85
CA VAL A 55 9.17 -11.81 -10.00
C VAL A 55 8.15 -12.77 -9.41
N TRP A 56 8.31 -14.04 -9.69
CA TRP A 56 7.51 -15.13 -9.17
C TRP A 56 8.15 -15.70 -7.91
N VAL A 57 7.36 -15.82 -6.85
CA VAL A 57 7.79 -16.22 -5.52
C VAL A 57 6.96 -17.41 -5.07
N GLY A 58 7.59 -18.58 -5.02
CA GLY A 58 6.99 -19.79 -4.48
C GLY A 58 7.10 -19.81 -2.96
N THR A 59 5.96 -19.91 -2.27
CA THR A 59 5.90 -19.96 -0.80
C THR A 59 5.36 -21.30 -0.30
N GLN A 60 5.25 -21.45 1.02
CA GLN A 60 4.53 -22.58 1.62
C GLN A 60 3.01 -22.48 1.45
N ASP A 61 2.51 -21.30 1.10
CA ASP A 61 1.08 -21.03 0.99
C ASP A 61 0.73 -20.29 -0.30
N GLY A 62 1.11 -20.91 -1.41
CA GLY A 62 0.76 -20.51 -2.77
C GLY A 62 1.93 -19.95 -3.57
N LEU A 63 1.61 -19.57 -4.80
CA LEU A 63 2.52 -18.93 -5.73
C LEU A 63 2.15 -17.45 -5.86
N ASN A 64 3.14 -16.57 -5.69
CA ASN A 64 2.96 -15.12 -5.76
C ASN A 64 3.60 -14.59 -7.05
N ARG A 65 2.86 -13.82 -7.86
CA ARG A 65 3.41 -12.98 -8.92
C ARG A 65 3.55 -11.55 -8.38
N PHE A 66 4.78 -11.10 -8.19
CA PHE A 66 5.09 -9.83 -7.51
C PHE A 66 5.46 -8.72 -8.49
N ASP A 67 4.80 -7.57 -8.33
CA ASP A 67 4.94 -6.40 -9.22
C ASP A 67 5.76 -5.24 -8.62
N GLY A 68 6.28 -5.41 -7.40
CA GLY A 68 7.06 -4.41 -6.66
C GLY A 68 6.35 -3.82 -5.44
N LEU A 69 5.00 -3.82 -5.42
CA LEU A 69 4.18 -3.36 -4.29
C LEU A 69 3.12 -4.38 -3.86
N GLN A 70 2.53 -5.12 -4.79
CA GLN A 70 1.51 -6.12 -4.50
C GLN A 70 1.89 -7.46 -5.14
N SER A 71 1.43 -8.55 -4.52
CA SER A 71 1.42 -9.85 -5.18
C SER A 71 0.02 -10.20 -5.65
N GLN A 72 -0.04 -10.82 -6.83
CA GLN A 72 -1.17 -11.65 -7.20
C GLN A 72 -0.88 -13.07 -6.70
N LEU A 73 -1.80 -13.59 -5.89
CA LEU A 73 -1.69 -14.90 -5.27
C LEU A 73 -2.46 -15.96 -6.05
N PHE A 74 -1.84 -17.12 -6.25
CA PHE A 74 -2.44 -18.32 -6.81
C PHE A 74 -2.38 -19.45 -5.78
N ARG A 75 -3.55 -19.96 -5.36
CA ARG A 75 -3.71 -21.10 -4.45
C ARG A 75 -4.56 -22.20 -5.07
N ARG A 76 -4.49 -23.39 -4.45
CA ARG A 76 -5.28 -24.57 -4.80
C ARG A 76 -6.79 -24.36 -4.72
N ASP A 77 -7.24 -23.54 -3.77
CA ASP A 77 -8.67 -23.29 -3.54
C ASP A 77 -9.26 -22.30 -4.57
N ASP A 78 -8.43 -21.71 -5.43
CA ASP A 78 -8.83 -20.81 -6.50
C ASP A 78 -9.13 -21.58 -7.79
N ASP A 79 -9.91 -20.98 -8.70
CA ASP A 79 -10.21 -21.54 -10.04
C ASP A 79 -9.00 -21.46 -11.02
N SER A 80 -7.80 -21.25 -10.47
CA SER A 80 -6.53 -21.08 -11.18
C SER A 80 -6.02 -22.39 -11.80
N GLY A 81 -6.43 -23.54 -11.27
CA GLY A 81 -5.93 -24.86 -11.67
C GLY A 81 -4.73 -25.37 -10.85
N MET A 82 -4.35 -24.65 -9.79
CA MET A 82 -3.31 -25.10 -8.85
C MET A 82 -3.76 -26.36 -8.09
N THR A 83 -2.84 -27.31 -7.91
CA THR A 83 -3.13 -28.59 -7.22
C THR A 83 -2.58 -28.65 -5.79
N ASP A 84 -1.66 -27.75 -5.42
CA ASP A 84 -0.99 -27.69 -4.13
C ASP A 84 -0.50 -26.26 -3.84
N ASN A 85 -0.47 -25.88 -2.57
CA ASN A 85 0.00 -24.55 -2.13
C ASN A 85 1.51 -24.53 -1.84
N HIS A 86 2.14 -25.69 -1.59
CA HIS A 86 3.55 -25.74 -1.23
C HIS A 86 4.44 -25.78 -2.47
N ILE A 87 5.04 -24.63 -2.82
CA ILE A 87 5.86 -24.48 -4.01
C ILE A 87 7.33 -24.75 -3.66
N LEU A 88 7.97 -25.66 -4.41
CA LEU A 88 9.35 -26.08 -4.15
C LEU A 88 10.35 -25.57 -5.17
N SER A 89 9.95 -25.46 -6.43
CA SER A 89 10.83 -25.03 -7.53
C SER A 89 10.04 -24.29 -8.61
N LEU A 90 10.70 -23.33 -9.25
CA LEU A 90 10.15 -22.50 -10.32
C LEU A 90 11.15 -22.43 -11.46
N LEU A 91 10.66 -22.50 -12.70
CA LEU A 91 11.48 -22.39 -13.90
C LEU A 91 10.68 -21.76 -15.04
N VAL A 92 11.20 -20.66 -15.60
CA VAL A 92 10.56 -19.93 -16.71
C VAL A 92 11.04 -20.47 -18.05
N ASP A 93 10.11 -20.73 -18.97
CA ASP A 93 10.35 -21.24 -20.32
C ASP A 93 9.60 -20.38 -21.35
N GLY A 94 10.27 -19.32 -21.81
CA GLY A 94 9.63 -18.32 -22.66
C GLY A 94 8.48 -17.62 -21.93
N GLN A 95 7.25 -17.87 -22.38
CA GLN A 95 6.04 -17.30 -21.76
C GLN A 95 5.42 -18.21 -20.68
N ASP A 96 5.87 -19.46 -20.59
CA ASP A 96 5.32 -20.42 -19.64
C ASP A 96 6.16 -20.47 -18.36
N LEU A 97 5.51 -20.81 -17.25
CA LEU A 97 6.17 -21.02 -15.96
C LEU A 97 5.92 -22.46 -15.50
N TRP A 98 6.99 -23.20 -15.28
CA TRP A 98 6.95 -24.54 -14.71
C TRP A 98 7.06 -24.45 -13.19
N VAL A 99 6.16 -25.15 -12.50
CA VAL A 99 6.02 -25.09 -11.04
C VAL A 99 6.10 -26.49 -10.46
N GLY A 100 7.14 -26.74 -9.67
CA GLY A 100 7.29 -27.97 -8.90
C GLY A 100 6.66 -27.81 -7.52
N THR A 101 5.78 -28.73 -7.15
CA THR A 101 5.04 -28.68 -5.87
C THR A 101 5.45 -29.82 -4.93
N GLN A 102 5.00 -29.76 -3.68
CA GLN A 102 5.33 -30.77 -2.66
C GLN A 102 4.53 -32.06 -2.82
N ALA A 103 3.24 -31.94 -3.12
CA ALA A 103 2.30 -33.05 -3.27
C ALA A 103 1.47 -32.96 -4.56
N GLY A 104 1.41 -31.79 -5.20
CA GLY A 104 0.60 -31.55 -6.40
C GLY A 104 1.21 -32.00 -7.72
N GLY A 105 2.46 -32.50 -7.74
CA GLY A 105 3.20 -32.84 -8.94
C GLY A 105 3.82 -31.64 -9.67
N LEU A 106 4.03 -31.80 -10.97
CA LEU A 106 4.55 -30.77 -11.88
C LEU A 106 3.39 -30.05 -12.56
N LEU A 107 3.36 -28.72 -12.44
CA LEU A 107 2.38 -27.85 -13.07
C LEU A 107 3.05 -27.00 -14.15
N ARG A 108 2.29 -26.70 -15.21
CA ARG A 108 2.64 -25.73 -16.24
C ARG A 108 1.64 -24.59 -16.19
N HIS A 109 2.11 -23.39 -15.86
CA HIS A 109 1.38 -22.15 -16.06
C HIS A 109 1.50 -21.74 -17.52
N ARG A 110 0.36 -21.60 -18.18
CA ARG A 110 0.28 -21.11 -19.56
C ARG A 110 0.19 -19.59 -19.54
N GLY A 111 1.27 -18.93 -19.94
CA GLY A 111 1.33 -17.46 -19.95
C GLY A 111 0.25 -16.80 -20.81
N ALA A 112 -0.32 -17.52 -21.78
CA ALA A 112 -1.38 -17.05 -22.67
C ALA A 112 -2.81 -17.16 -22.10
N SER A 113 -3.04 -17.92 -21.03
CA SER A 113 -4.37 -18.06 -20.41
C SER A 113 -4.38 -17.76 -18.91
N ASP A 114 -3.21 -17.53 -18.30
CA ASP A 114 -3.02 -17.35 -16.84
C ASP A 114 -3.60 -18.51 -16.01
N ARG A 115 -3.56 -19.74 -16.55
CA ARG A 115 -4.07 -20.97 -15.92
C ARG A 115 -2.97 -21.99 -15.73
N PHE A 116 -3.11 -22.82 -14.70
CA PHE A 116 -2.23 -23.94 -14.40
C PHE A 116 -2.81 -25.24 -14.95
N GLU A 117 -1.97 -26.01 -15.64
CA GLU A 117 -2.27 -27.34 -16.15
C GLU A 117 -1.34 -28.36 -15.50
N THR A 118 -1.91 -29.44 -14.96
CA THR A 118 -1.12 -30.55 -14.44
C THR A 118 -0.53 -31.36 -15.60
N VAL A 119 0.78 -31.64 -15.54
CA VAL A 119 1.42 -32.52 -16.51
C VAL A 119 1.00 -33.97 -16.24
N ALA A 120 0.12 -34.51 -17.06
CA ALA A 120 -0.37 -35.88 -16.92
C ALA A 120 0.53 -36.90 -17.62
N GLY A 121 0.82 -38.01 -16.94
CA GLY A 121 1.51 -39.18 -17.50
C GLY A 121 1.48 -40.36 -16.54
N SER A 122 1.49 -41.60 -17.04
CA SER A 122 1.52 -42.83 -16.21
C SER A 122 2.71 -42.87 -15.24
N SER A 123 3.80 -42.19 -15.59
CA SER A 123 5.02 -42.06 -14.78
C SER A 123 4.90 -41.04 -13.62
N LEU A 124 3.84 -40.23 -13.61
CA LEU A 124 3.57 -39.16 -12.63
C LEU A 124 2.27 -39.39 -11.82
N SER A 125 1.65 -40.57 -11.92
CA SER A 125 0.42 -40.89 -11.18
C SER A 125 0.69 -41.02 -9.68
N GLY A 126 0.12 -40.11 -8.89
CA GLY A 126 0.28 -40.02 -7.43
C GLY A 126 0.80 -38.66 -6.99
N ALA A 127 0.48 -38.22 -5.76
CA ALA A 127 1.01 -36.99 -5.19
C ALA A 127 2.55 -37.10 -5.07
N THR A 128 3.28 -36.37 -5.92
CA THR A 128 4.71 -36.57 -6.10
C THR A 128 5.46 -35.24 -5.96
N MET A 129 6.51 -35.22 -5.14
CA MET A 129 7.30 -34.04 -4.83
C MET A 129 8.30 -33.72 -5.96
N ILE A 130 8.31 -32.46 -6.41
CA ILE A 130 9.19 -31.97 -7.48
C ILE A 130 10.14 -30.88 -6.93
N PRO A 131 11.30 -31.26 -6.37
CA PRO A 131 12.19 -30.32 -5.66
C PRO A 131 13.08 -29.48 -6.58
N ALA A 132 13.33 -29.91 -7.83
CA ALA A 132 14.26 -29.25 -8.74
C ALA A 132 13.83 -29.41 -10.21
N LEU A 133 14.10 -28.39 -11.01
CA LEU A 133 13.80 -28.31 -12.44
C LEU A 133 15.04 -27.79 -13.19
N ALA A 134 15.23 -28.27 -14.41
CA ALA A 134 16.20 -27.76 -15.38
C ALA A 134 15.64 -27.91 -16.81
N GLN A 135 16.17 -27.19 -17.79
CA GLN A 135 15.66 -27.26 -19.17
C GLN A 135 16.72 -27.00 -20.23
N ASP A 136 16.51 -27.59 -21.40
CA ASP A 136 17.12 -27.16 -22.67
C ASP A 136 16.03 -26.64 -23.64
N SER A 137 16.41 -26.42 -24.91
CA SER A 137 15.51 -25.94 -25.96
C SER A 137 14.41 -26.95 -26.34
N ARG A 138 14.59 -28.24 -26.07
CA ARG A 138 13.71 -29.35 -26.48
C ARG A 138 13.08 -30.09 -25.31
N HIS A 139 13.77 -30.22 -24.19
CA HIS A 139 13.38 -31.02 -23.04
C HIS A 139 13.32 -30.22 -21.74
N LEU A 140 12.42 -30.64 -20.86
CA LEU A 140 12.36 -30.25 -19.46
C LEU A 140 12.79 -31.44 -18.60
N TYR A 141 13.67 -31.20 -17.64
CA TYR A 141 14.14 -32.18 -16.68
C TYR A 141 13.56 -31.85 -15.30
N ALA A 142 12.89 -32.80 -14.67
CA ALA A 142 12.28 -32.63 -13.36
C ALA A 142 12.72 -33.74 -12.40
N ALA A 143 13.22 -33.35 -11.23
CA ALA A 143 13.51 -34.29 -10.15
C ALA A 143 12.18 -34.82 -9.58
N VAL A 144 12.06 -36.14 -9.43
CA VAL A 144 10.88 -36.80 -8.89
C VAL A 144 11.28 -37.55 -7.63
N ALA A 145 10.94 -36.99 -6.47
CA ALA A 145 11.43 -37.52 -5.20
C ALA A 145 11.01 -39.00 -5.00
N GLY A 146 11.99 -39.85 -4.69
CA GLY A 146 11.78 -41.28 -4.49
C GLY A 146 11.64 -42.11 -5.76
N ARG A 147 11.59 -41.49 -6.96
CA ARG A 147 11.44 -42.20 -8.23
C ARG A 147 12.65 -42.04 -9.16
N GLY A 148 13.12 -40.82 -9.39
CA GLY A 148 14.21 -40.61 -10.36
C GLY A 148 14.19 -39.23 -11.01
N LEU A 149 14.78 -39.15 -12.21
CA LEU A 149 14.78 -37.96 -13.05
C LEU A 149 13.78 -38.12 -14.20
N LEU A 150 12.82 -37.21 -14.31
CA LEU A 150 11.89 -37.14 -15.43
C LEU A 150 12.49 -36.29 -16.56
N ARG A 151 12.52 -36.83 -17.78
CA ARG A 151 12.81 -36.09 -19.01
C ARG A 151 11.52 -35.96 -19.84
N LEU A 152 11.05 -34.75 -20.03
CA LEU A 152 9.83 -34.41 -20.77
C LEU A 152 10.18 -33.71 -22.08
N ASP A 153 9.78 -34.24 -23.22
CA ASP A 153 9.90 -33.53 -24.51
C ASP A 153 8.80 -32.46 -24.60
N LYS A 154 9.22 -31.20 -24.75
CA LYS A 154 8.33 -30.03 -24.73
C LYS A 154 7.34 -30.00 -25.90
N SER A 155 7.69 -30.65 -27.02
CA SER A 155 6.91 -30.65 -28.26
C SER A 155 5.90 -31.79 -28.33
N SER A 156 6.32 -33.00 -27.93
CA SER A 156 5.46 -34.19 -27.99
C SER A 156 4.67 -34.42 -26.70
N GLY A 157 5.11 -33.82 -25.59
CA GLY A 157 4.57 -34.07 -24.25
C GLY A 157 4.89 -35.45 -23.70
N GLN A 158 5.73 -36.25 -24.38
CA GLN A 158 6.16 -37.55 -23.90
C GLN A 158 7.15 -37.39 -22.75
N ALA A 159 6.96 -38.20 -21.70
CA ALA A 159 7.77 -38.17 -20.50
C ALA A 159 8.42 -39.53 -20.26
N GLU A 160 9.73 -39.51 -20.05
CA GLU A 160 10.55 -40.67 -19.72
C GLU A 160 11.09 -40.52 -18.29
N LEU A 161 11.08 -41.60 -17.51
CA LEU A 161 11.60 -41.60 -16.15
C LEU A 161 12.88 -42.44 -16.10
N LEU A 162 13.96 -41.80 -15.67
CA LEU A 162 15.27 -42.42 -15.49
C LEU A 162 15.49 -42.71 -14.00
N GLU A 163 15.64 -43.99 -13.65
CA GLU A 163 15.82 -44.44 -12.26
C GLU A 163 17.25 -44.91 -11.94
N ASP A 164 18.07 -45.17 -12.96
CA ASP A 164 19.44 -45.67 -12.80
C ASP A 164 20.48 -44.56 -13.08
N PRO A 165 21.46 -44.35 -12.18
CA PRO A 165 21.75 -45.09 -10.94
C PRO A 165 20.78 -44.75 -9.78
N PRO A 166 20.68 -45.60 -8.73
CA PRO A 166 19.73 -45.43 -7.62
C PRO A 166 19.78 -44.08 -6.90
N SER A 167 20.92 -43.36 -6.96
CA SER A 167 21.09 -42.01 -6.43
C SER A 167 20.16 -40.98 -7.07
N LEU A 168 19.65 -41.23 -8.29
CA LEU A 168 18.62 -40.41 -8.95
C LEU A 168 17.30 -40.34 -8.15
N ARG A 169 17.05 -41.25 -7.21
CA ARG A 169 15.84 -41.19 -6.36
C ARG A 169 15.88 -40.06 -5.33
N PHE A 170 17.05 -39.48 -5.07
CA PHE A 170 17.26 -38.47 -4.03
C PHE A 170 17.90 -37.17 -4.57
N ILE A 171 17.48 -36.73 -5.74
CA ILE A 171 17.93 -35.48 -6.35
C ILE A 171 17.52 -34.28 -5.49
N GLN A 172 18.49 -33.40 -5.19
CA GLN A 172 18.30 -32.15 -4.46
C GLN A 172 18.31 -30.94 -5.39
N SER A 173 19.15 -30.97 -6.43
CA SER A 173 19.34 -29.85 -7.34
C SER A 173 19.71 -30.31 -8.74
N LEU A 174 19.33 -29.50 -9.72
CA LEU A 174 19.64 -29.68 -11.13
C LEU A 174 20.16 -28.36 -11.68
N ASP A 175 21.13 -28.44 -12.58
CA ASP A 175 21.51 -27.32 -13.44
C ASP A 175 22.04 -27.83 -14.78
N LEU A 176 21.74 -27.13 -15.86
CA LEU A 176 22.05 -27.56 -17.23
C LEU A 176 22.83 -26.49 -17.97
N ARG A 177 23.92 -26.90 -18.64
CA ARG A 177 24.66 -26.02 -19.54
C ARG A 177 25.24 -26.80 -20.71
N GLN A 178 25.09 -26.25 -21.93
CA GLN A 178 25.67 -26.82 -23.18
C GLN A 178 25.42 -28.34 -23.30
N ASP A 179 24.15 -28.75 -23.12
CA ASP A 179 23.72 -30.15 -23.19
C ASP A 179 24.34 -31.08 -22.13
N VAL A 180 24.83 -30.52 -21.02
CA VAL A 180 25.32 -31.29 -19.88
C VAL A 180 24.57 -30.93 -18.61
N LEU A 181 23.95 -31.95 -18.00
CA LEU A 181 23.17 -31.85 -16.78
C LEU A 181 24.02 -32.25 -15.57
N ALA A 182 24.23 -31.29 -14.68
CA ALA A 182 24.78 -31.55 -13.35
C ALA A 182 23.62 -31.88 -12.40
N ILE A 183 23.74 -32.99 -11.69
CA ILE A 183 22.70 -33.49 -10.79
C ILE A 183 23.30 -33.67 -9.40
N GLY A 184 22.86 -32.82 -8.46
CA GLY A 184 23.20 -32.97 -7.05
C GLY A 184 22.23 -33.93 -6.37
N THR A 185 22.72 -35.02 -5.81
CA THR A 185 21.91 -36.00 -5.05
C THR A 185 22.31 -36.05 -3.58
N ARG A 186 21.51 -36.76 -2.76
CA ARG A 186 21.86 -37.01 -1.36
C ARG A 186 23.17 -37.78 -1.20
N ASP A 187 23.46 -38.65 -2.16
CA ASP A 187 24.52 -39.64 -2.05
C ASP A 187 25.76 -39.26 -2.85
N GLU A 188 25.62 -38.57 -3.98
CA GLU A 188 26.72 -38.20 -4.87
C GLU A 188 26.39 -37.04 -5.84
N LEU A 189 27.42 -36.52 -6.52
CA LEU A 189 27.26 -35.64 -7.69
C LEU A 189 27.27 -36.51 -8.95
N LEU A 190 26.25 -36.37 -9.79
CA LEU A 190 26.21 -37.00 -11.10
C LEU A 190 26.41 -35.96 -12.21
N TRP A 191 27.06 -36.41 -13.27
CA TRP A 191 27.39 -35.66 -14.48
C TRP A 191 26.80 -36.36 -15.69
N TRP A 192 25.89 -35.71 -16.41
CA TRP A 192 25.16 -36.34 -17.51
C TRP A 192 25.16 -35.50 -18.78
N PRO A 193 26.00 -35.85 -19.77
CA PRO A 193 25.79 -35.40 -21.14
C PRO A 193 24.44 -35.93 -21.63
N THR A 194 23.54 -35.05 -22.09
CA THR A 194 22.15 -35.42 -22.39
C THR A 194 22.00 -36.36 -23.60
N ASP A 195 23.08 -36.51 -24.37
CA ASP A 195 23.25 -37.46 -25.47
C ASP A 195 23.78 -38.83 -25.02
N ALA A 196 24.27 -38.97 -23.79
CA ALA A 196 24.75 -40.22 -23.23
C ALA A 196 23.61 -41.06 -22.62
N ASP A 197 23.75 -42.39 -22.71
CA ASP A 197 22.73 -43.34 -22.23
C ASP A 197 22.51 -43.29 -20.70
N ALA A 198 23.52 -42.91 -19.92
CA ALA A 198 23.44 -42.89 -18.46
C ALA A 198 24.33 -41.78 -17.83
N PRO A 199 23.92 -41.24 -16.67
CA PRO A 199 24.72 -40.28 -15.92
C PRO A 199 25.94 -40.95 -15.25
N GLN A 200 27.03 -40.20 -15.10
CA GLN A 200 28.28 -40.68 -14.51
C GLN A 200 28.52 -40.05 -13.13
N ALA A 201 28.96 -40.85 -12.16
CA ALA A 201 29.27 -40.38 -10.80
C ALA A 201 30.60 -39.65 -10.71
N VAL A 202 30.61 -38.52 -9.99
CA VAL A 202 31.79 -37.69 -9.71
C VAL A 202 32.33 -38.01 -8.32
N ARG A 203 33.60 -38.44 -8.24
CA ARG A 203 34.23 -38.79 -6.95
C ARG A 203 34.94 -37.57 -6.34
N PHE A 204 34.61 -37.25 -5.08
CA PHE A 204 35.22 -36.15 -4.31
C PHE A 204 36.56 -36.53 -3.67
N SER A 205 36.71 -37.77 -3.18
CA SER A 205 37.95 -38.36 -2.64
C SER A 205 37.76 -39.88 -2.40
N GLU A 206 38.83 -40.62 -2.07
CA GLU A 206 38.74 -42.05 -1.72
C GLU A 206 37.95 -42.24 -0.39
N GLY A 207 36.65 -42.53 -0.49
CA GLY A 207 35.85 -43.11 0.60
C GLY A 207 34.77 -42.22 1.22
N GLN A 208 34.57 -40.98 0.78
CA GLN A 208 33.46 -40.13 1.24
C GLN A 208 32.66 -39.55 0.06
N SER A 209 31.35 -39.77 0.08
CA SER A 209 30.42 -39.18 -0.88
C SER A 209 29.52 -38.16 -0.15
N PRO A 210 29.84 -36.86 -0.23
CA PRO A 210 29.12 -35.84 0.52
C PRO A 210 27.75 -35.55 -0.11
N THR A 211 26.76 -35.23 0.72
CA THR A 211 25.46 -34.76 0.26
C THR A 211 25.57 -33.44 -0.49
N VAL A 212 25.19 -33.47 -1.77
CA VAL A 212 25.20 -32.31 -2.66
C VAL A 212 23.86 -31.59 -2.56
N SER A 213 23.86 -30.42 -1.94
CA SER A 213 22.64 -29.63 -1.74
C SER A 213 22.26 -28.82 -2.97
N VAL A 214 23.23 -28.22 -3.65
CA VAL A 214 23.00 -27.32 -4.79
C VAL A 214 24.16 -27.37 -5.79
N VAL A 215 23.85 -27.37 -7.09
CA VAL A 215 24.82 -27.30 -8.19
C VAL A 215 24.51 -26.10 -9.08
N ARG A 216 25.54 -25.36 -9.50
CA ARG A 216 25.39 -24.21 -10.42
C ARG A 216 26.56 -24.07 -11.38
N PHE A 217 26.28 -23.90 -12.67
CA PHE A 217 27.27 -23.57 -13.67
C PHE A 217 27.58 -22.07 -13.66
N ALA A 218 28.88 -21.73 -13.57
CA ALA A 218 29.38 -20.40 -13.87
C ALA A 218 29.34 -20.13 -15.37
N THR A 219 29.47 -18.86 -15.78
CA THR A 219 29.51 -18.41 -17.18
C THR A 219 30.76 -18.86 -17.94
N ASP A 220 31.84 -19.22 -17.25
CA ASP A 220 33.09 -19.71 -17.83
C ASP A 220 33.12 -21.24 -18.07
N GLY A 221 32.10 -21.96 -17.59
CA GLY A 221 31.93 -23.41 -17.77
C GLY A 221 32.24 -24.20 -16.51
N GLN A 222 32.73 -23.55 -15.46
CA GLN A 222 33.04 -24.19 -14.20
C GLN A 222 31.76 -24.53 -13.43
N LEU A 223 31.76 -25.67 -12.74
CA LEU A 223 30.64 -26.08 -11.90
C LEU A 223 30.94 -25.75 -10.44
N TRP A 224 30.05 -24.99 -9.80
CA TRP A 224 30.07 -24.75 -8.37
C TRP A 224 29.11 -25.71 -7.67
N VAL A 225 29.58 -26.30 -6.58
CA VAL A 225 28.87 -27.35 -5.85
C VAL A 225 28.82 -26.99 -4.38
N GLY A 226 27.60 -26.80 -3.88
CA GLY A 226 27.31 -26.65 -2.46
C GLY A 226 27.13 -28.03 -1.81
N LEU A 227 27.86 -28.25 -0.73
CA LEU A 227 27.80 -29.47 0.08
C LEU A 227 27.11 -29.15 1.41
N SER A 228 26.44 -30.14 1.99
CA SER A 228 25.73 -29.99 3.27
C SER A 228 26.66 -30.04 4.49
N GLU A 229 27.84 -30.64 4.35
CA GLU A 229 28.78 -30.89 5.45
C GLU A 229 30.13 -30.18 5.25
N ASP A 230 30.45 -29.77 4.02
CA ASP A 230 31.81 -29.37 3.63
C ASP A 230 31.82 -28.06 2.79
N GLY A 231 30.76 -27.26 2.91
CA GLY A 231 30.69 -25.92 2.33
C GLY A 231 30.68 -25.89 0.79
N LEU A 232 31.38 -24.93 0.21
CA LEU A 232 31.42 -24.72 -1.25
C LEU A 232 32.65 -25.38 -1.89
N ARG A 233 32.45 -26.05 -3.03
CA ARG A 233 33.49 -26.63 -3.87
C ARG A 233 33.38 -26.12 -5.30
N ARG A 234 34.52 -26.00 -5.97
CA ARG A 234 34.60 -25.72 -7.41
C ARG A 234 35.06 -26.98 -8.12
N VAL A 235 34.37 -27.33 -9.20
CA VAL A 235 34.65 -28.50 -10.03
C VAL A 235 34.97 -28.01 -11.44
N GLN A 236 36.22 -28.21 -11.84
CA GLN A 236 36.67 -27.98 -13.22
C GLN A 236 36.54 -29.26 -14.02
N ILE A 237 36.01 -29.15 -15.23
CA ILE A 237 35.87 -30.25 -16.17
C ILE A 237 36.92 -30.06 -17.27
N ASP A 238 37.95 -30.91 -17.31
CA ASP A 238 38.99 -30.88 -18.34
C ASP A 238 39.07 -32.24 -19.04
N GLY A 239 38.63 -32.31 -20.30
CA GLY A 239 38.68 -33.53 -21.12
C GLY A 239 37.96 -34.75 -20.53
N GLY A 240 36.89 -34.55 -19.74
CA GLY A 240 36.16 -35.62 -19.05
C GLY A 240 36.76 -36.02 -17.69
N ARG A 241 37.83 -35.37 -17.23
CA ARG A 241 38.35 -35.49 -15.86
C ARG A 241 37.88 -34.31 -15.02
N LEU A 242 37.35 -34.64 -13.84
CA LEU A 242 36.82 -33.66 -12.89
C LEU A 242 37.88 -33.35 -11.84
N GLN A 243 38.33 -32.11 -11.80
CA GLN A 243 39.24 -31.60 -10.76
C GLN A 243 38.46 -30.78 -9.75
N ILE A 244 38.55 -31.17 -8.48
CA ILE A 244 37.81 -30.53 -7.38
C ILE A 244 38.78 -29.67 -6.57
N SER A 245 38.45 -28.40 -6.40
CA SER A 245 39.25 -27.47 -5.61
C SER A 245 39.07 -27.69 -4.12
N LYS A 246 40.03 -27.21 -3.32
CA LYS A 246 39.84 -27.04 -1.87
C LYS A 246 38.72 -26.02 -1.57
N PRO A 247 38.09 -26.09 -0.38
CA PRO A 247 37.14 -25.07 0.05
C PRO A 247 37.83 -23.70 0.09
N PRO A 248 37.18 -22.62 -0.37
CA PRO A 248 37.65 -21.28 -0.09
C PRO A 248 37.62 -21.04 1.42
N ALA A 249 38.74 -20.62 2.02
CA ALA A 249 38.88 -20.43 3.47
C ALA A 249 37.86 -19.42 4.06
N ALA A 250 37.35 -18.52 3.23
CA ALA A 250 36.36 -17.50 3.55
C ALA A 250 34.91 -18.02 3.73
N LEU A 251 34.61 -19.25 3.31
CA LEU A 251 33.26 -19.82 3.27
C LEU A 251 33.12 -20.95 4.29
N SER A 252 33.22 -20.62 5.58
CA SER A 252 33.21 -21.56 6.71
C SER A 252 31.82 -21.98 7.20
N SER A 253 30.74 -21.59 6.51
CA SER A 253 29.38 -22.08 6.82
C SER A 253 29.20 -23.47 6.21
N PRO A 254 29.04 -24.54 7.00
CA PRO A 254 29.07 -25.91 6.48
C PRO A 254 27.86 -26.27 5.62
N GLN A 255 26.76 -25.52 5.71
CA GLN A 255 25.46 -25.90 5.16
C GLN A 255 25.00 -24.92 4.07
N VAL A 256 25.46 -25.15 2.83
CA VAL A 256 25.03 -24.39 1.65
C VAL A 256 23.63 -24.83 1.23
N ARG A 257 22.72 -23.88 0.99
CA ARG A 257 21.33 -24.15 0.57
C ARG A 257 21.01 -23.65 -0.82
N SER A 258 21.58 -22.52 -1.21
CA SER A 258 21.37 -21.92 -2.52
C SER A 258 22.67 -21.33 -3.05
N LEU A 259 22.80 -21.31 -4.37
CA LEU A 259 23.92 -20.71 -5.10
C LEU A 259 23.38 -19.89 -6.26
N LEU A 260 24.00 -18.74 -6.47
CA LEU A 260 23.77 -17.85 -7.62
C LEU A 260 25.12 -17.31 -8.07
N ILE A 261 25.35 -17.28 -9.38
CA ILE A 261 26.55 -16.70 -9.97
C ILE A 261 26.06 -15.50 -10.77
N ASP A 262 26.42 -14.30 -10.32
CA ASP A 262 25.91 -13.08 -10.93
C ASP A 262 26.58 -12.78 -12.28
N ARG A 263 26.02 -11.85 -13.05
CA ARG A 263 26.58 -11.42 -14.34
C ARG A 263 28.02 -10.88 -14.26
N ARG A 264 28.50 -10.50 -13.08
CA ARG A 264 29.87 -10.02 -12.84
C ARG A 264 30.83 -11.17 -12.50
N GLY A 265 30.33 -12.41 -12.39
CA GLY A 265 31.10 -13.58 -12.04
C GLY A 265 31.31 -13.78 -10.53
N ARG A 266 30.62 -13.01 -9.68
CA ARG A 266 30.67 -13.19 -8.22
C ARG A 266 29.73 -14.32 -7.81
N VAL A 267 30.14 -15.08 -6.80
CA VAL A 267 29.40 -16.23 -6.29
C VAL A 267 28.65 -15.82 -5.02
N TRP A 268 27.34 -15.99 -5.04
CA TRP A 268 26.44 -15.75 -3.93
C TRP A 268 26.03 -17.10 -3.32
N VAL A 269 26.24 -17.22 -2.01
CA VAL A 269 26.07 -18.46 -1.24
C VAL A 269 25.06 -18.23 -0.14
N GLY A 270 23.83 -18.72 -0.33
CA GLY A 270 22.82 -18.75 0.71
C GLY A 270 23.03 -19.96 1.60
N SER A 271 23.12 -19.74 2.91
CA SER A 271 23.35 -20.78 3.91
C SER A 271 22.29 -20.74 5.02
N GLU A 272 22.47 -21.60 6.02
CA GLU A 272 21.66 -21.60 7.25
C GLU A 272 21.99 -20.42 8.18
N SER A 273 23.19 -19.84 8.02
CA SER A 273 23.71 -18.80 8.92
C SER A 273 23.72 -17.39 8.29
N GLY A 274 23.24 -17.24 7.07
CA GLY A 274 23.23 -15.98 6.33
C GLY A 274 23.57 -16.15 4.85
N LEU A 275 23.79 -15.01 4.19
CA LEU A 275 24.17 -14.91 2.78
C LEU A 275 25.64 -14.47 2.68
N THR A 276 26.44 -15.17 1.88
CA THR A 276 27.83 -14.76 1.63
C THR A 276 28.04 -14.45 0.15
N ARG A 277 28.58 -13.28 -0.17
CA ARG A 277 29.09 -12.91 -1.49
C ARG A 277 30.58 -13.21 -1.54
N PHE A 278 31.05 -13.92 -2.54
CA PHE A 278 32.44 -14.28 -2.75
C PHE A 278 32.87 -13.91 -4.18
N ASP A 279 33.94 -13.13 -4.30
CA ASP A 279 34.54 -12.83 -5.59
C ASP A 279 35.69 -13.82 -5.87
N PRO A 280 35.55 -14.71 -6.88
CA PRO A 280 36.56 -15.71 -7.16
C PRO A 280 37.85 -15.14 -7.79
N LEU A 281 37.84 -13.90 -8.31
CA LEU A 281 39.00 -13.25 -8.91
C LEU A 281 39.89 -12.60 -7.84
N THR A 282 39.28 -11.91 -6.87
CA THR A 282 40.00 -11.20 -5.80
C THR A 282 40.21 -12.08 -4.55
N GLY A 283 39.36 -13.10 -4.37
CA GLY A 283 39.31 -13.91 -3.15
C GLY A 283 38.58 -13.23 -1.98
N GLU A 284 38.00 -12.05 -2.22
CA GLU A 284 37.28 -11.30 -1.19
C GLU A 284 35.90 -11.90 -0.91
N SER A 285 35.48 -11.81 0.35
CA SER A 285 34.20 -12.34 0.81
C SER A 285 33.50 -11.41 1.78
N VAL A 286 32.19 -11.31 1.66
CA VAL A 286 31.33 -10.47 2.49
C VAL A 286 30.14 -11.29 2.97
N GLN A 287 29.90 -11.34 4.28
CA GLN A 287 28.77 -12.07 4.87
C GLN A 287 27.70 -11.10 5.39
N ALA A 288 26.45 -11.36 5.02
CA ALA A 288 25.27 -10.70 5.55
C ALA A 288 24.46 -11.65 6.44
N ARG A 289 23.99 -11.11 7.57
CA ARG A 289 23.16 -11.80 8.55
C ARG A 289 21.96 -10.93 8.92
N HIS A 290 20.95 -11.57 9.49
CA HIS A 290 19.79 -10.91 10.04
C HIS A 290 20.15 -10.19 11.35
N ASP A 291 19.82 -8.91 11.39
CA ASP A 291 19.91 -8.05 12.56
C ASP A 291 18.51 -7.49 12.87
N PRO A 292 17.85 -7.93 13.97
CA PRO A 292 16.53 -7.44 14.36
C PRO A 292 16.46 -5.92 14.55
N ASP A 293 17.60 -5.26 14.82
CA ASP A 293 17.68 -3.82 15.05
C ASP A 293 17.96 -3.03 13.75
N SER A 294 18.17 -3.70 12.62
CA SER A 294 18.38 -3.06 11.30
C SER A 294 17.36 -3.52 10.26
N GLU A 295 16.54 -2.57 9.80
CA GLU A 295 15.59 -2.72 8.70
C GLU A 295 16.26 -2.92 7.33
N THR A 296 17.58 -2.73 7.24
CA THR A 296 18.36 -2.93 6.01
C THR A 296 19.24 -4.18 6.04
N SER A 297 19.17 -4.97 7.12
CA SER A 297 19.85 -6.25 7.20
C SER A 297 19.13 -7.33 6.39
N LEU A 298 19.70 -8.53 6.33
CA LEU A 298 19.04 -9.67 5.71
C LEU A 298 17.74 -10.00 6.48
N PRO A 299 16.58 -10.27 5.83
CA PRO A 299 15.32 -10.49 6.56
C PRO A 299 15.33 -11.71 7.50
N ALA A 300 16.06 -12.77 7.14
CA ALA A 300 16.33 -13.91 8.01
C ALA A 300 17.60 -14.66 7.55
N ASN A 301 18.26 -15.37 8.47
CA ASN A 301 19.55 -16.02 8.20
C ASN A 301 19.46 -17.22 7.23
N ARG A 302 18.35 -17.96 7.22
CA ARG A 302 18.18 -19.11 6.34
C ARG A 302 17.73 -18.64 4.96
N VAL A 303 18.61 -18.79 3.96
CA VAL A 303 18.39 -18.32 2.57
C VAL A 303 18.26 -19.50 1.59
N PRO A 304 17.06 -20.08 1.42
CA PRO A 304 16.82 -21.22 0.53
C PRO A 304 16.83 -20.88 -0.96
N ALA A 305 16.66 -19.61 -1.36
CA ALA A 305 16.55 -19.23 -2.76
C ALA A 305 17.29 -17.92 -3.07
N LEU A 306 17.91 -17.87 -4.24
CA LEU A 306 18.58 -16.70 -4.78
C LEU A 306 18.20 -16.52 -6.25
N LEU A 307 18.05 -15.27 -6.68
CA LEU A 307 17.77 -14.90 -8.07
C LEU A 307 18.47 -13.59 -8.40
N GLU A 308 19.11 -13.50 -9.57
CA GLU A 308 19.49 -12.23 -10.19
C GLU A 308 18.42 -11.86 -11.21
N ASP A 309 17.84 -10.67 -11.10
CA ASP A 309 16.82 -10.20 -12.03
C ASP A 309 17.40 -9.56 -13.31
N ALA A 310 16.53 -9.20 -14.25
CA ALA A 310 16.85 -8.53 -15.51
C ALA A 310 17.62 -7.22 -15.30
N GLU A 311 17.37 -6.52 -14.20
CA GLU A 311 18.04 -5.25 -13.85
C GLU A 311 19.33 -5.44 -13.05
N GLY A 312 19.71 -6.69 -12.75
CA GLY A 312 20.88 -7.05 -11.97
C GLY A 312 20.71 -6.89 -10.45
N LEU A 313 19.47 -6.81 -9.93
CA LEU A 313 19.23 -6.90 -8.50
C LEU A 313 19.33 -8.35 -8.03
N ILE A 314 19.81 -8.54 -6.81
CA ILE A 314 19.92 -9.84 -6.17
C ILE A 314 18.79 -10.01 -5.18
N TRP A 315 17.97 -11.02 -5.41
CA TRP A 315 16.85 -11.39 -4.56
C TRP A 315 17.24 -12.57 -3.69
N ALA A 316 17.07 -12.42 -2.38
CA ALA A 316 17.27 -13.45 -1.38
C ALA A 316 15.93 -13.85 -0.79
N GLY A 317 15.44 -15.04 -1.16
CA GLY A 317 14.29 -15.66 -0.50
C GLY A 317 14.73 -16.22 0.84
N THR A 318 14.01 -15.85 1.90
CA THR A 318 14.33 -16.27 3.27
C THR A 318 13.26 -17.19 3.84
N TRP A 319 13.61 -17.96 4.88
CA TRP A 319 12.67 -18.93 5.44
C TRP A 319 11.57 -18.32 6.32
N THR A 320 11.85 -17.22 7.02
CA THR A 320 10.91 -16.62 8.00
C THR A 320 10.68 -15.13 7.83
N GLY A 321 11.44 -14.44 6.97
CA GLY A 321 11.43 -12.98 6.85
C GLY A 321 11.00 -12.46 5.47
N GLY A 322 10.48 -13.32 4.59
CA GLY A 322 10.10 -12.95 3.23
C GLY A 322 11.32 -12.81 2.31
N LEU A 323 11.41 -11.70 1.60
CA LEU A 323 12.43 -11.42 0.57
C LEU A 323 13.36 -10.30 1.00
N GLY A 324 14.66 -10.46 0.73
CA GLY A 324 15.65 -9.39 0.77
C GLY A 324 16.08 -9.02 -0.65
N ILE A 325 15.92 -7.76 -1.04
CA ILE A 325 16.31 -7.25 -2.35
C ILE A 325 17.58 -6.42 -2.18
N TYR A 326 18.69 -6.90 -2.72
CA TYR A 326 19.99 -6.23 -2.70
C TYR A 326 20.30 -5.64 -4.06
N ARG A 327 20.84 -4.42 -4.05
CA ARG A 327 21.37 -3.78 -5.25
C ARG A 327 22.89 -3.88 -5.26
N PRO A 328 23.52 -4.52 -6.26
CA PRO A 328 24.97 -4.68 -6.31
C PRO A 328 25.82 -3.43 -6.48
N ASP A 329 25.20 -2.27 -6.69
CA ASP A 329 25.86 -0.97 -6.80
C ASP A 329 25.62 -0.09 -5.55
N SER A 330 25.12 -0.66 -4.45
CA SER A 330 24.85 0.08 -3.21
C SER A 330 26.09 0.34 -2.34
N GLU A 331 27.31 0.04 -2.81
CA GLU A 331 28.57 0.26 -2.09
C GLU A 331 28.94 1.74 -1.89
N ALA A 332 28.12 2.66 -2.42
CA ALA A 332 28.34 4.10 -2.33
C ALA A 332 28.11 4.68 -0.94
N VAL A 333 27.33 4.04 -0.06
CA VAL A 333 27.03 4.56 1.28
C VAL A 333 27.46 3.56 2.34
N GLN A 334 28.12 4.08 3.37
CA GLN A 334 28.55 3.32 4.54
C GLN A 334 28.15 4.06 5.81
N LEU A 335 27.57 3.35 6.78
CA LEU A 335 27.22 3.91 8.10
C LEU A 335 28.17 3.37 9.16
N TYR A 336 28.89 4.27 9.82
CA TYR A 336 29.63 3.97 11.05
C TYR A 336 28.73 4.25 12.25
N ARG A 337 28.50 3.24 13.08
CA ARG A 337 27.68 3.31 14.30
C ARG A 337 28.35 2.55 15.43
N ARG A 338 27.78 2.65 16.64
CA ARG A 338 28.25 1.91 17.80
C ARG A 338 27.89 0.44 17.68
N PHE A 339 28.91 -0.39 17.57
CA PHE A 339 28.87 -1.83 17.81
C PHE A 339 29.72 -2.19 19.02
N ILE A 340 29.24 -3.14 19.83
CA ILE A 340 30.01 -3.69 20.95
C ILE A 340 31.03 -4.67 20.35
N ASP A 341 32.31 -4.45 20.66
CA ASP A 341 33.44 -5.35 20.35
C ASP A 341 33.73 -5.64 18.86
N VAL A 342 33.28 -4.77 17.94
CA VAL A 342 33.56 -4.90 16.48
C VAL A 342 34.09 -3.58 15.89
N PRO A 343 35.40 -3.44 15.64
CA PRO A 343 35.95 -2.32 14.89
C PRO A 343 35.65 -2.42 13.37
N PRO A 344 35.51 -1.29 12.64
CA PRO A 344 35.49 0.09 13.15
C PRO A 344 34.11 0.46 13.73
N SER A 345 34.07 0.83 15.00
CA SER A 345 32.83 1.19 15.73
C SER A 345 32.98 2.54 16.41
N LEU A 346 31.88 3.31 16.47
CA LEU A 346 31.83 4.57 17.21
C LEU A 346 31.55 4.32 18.70
N PRO A 347 32.05 5.18 19.62
CA PRO A 347 31.80 5.01 21.05
C PRO A 347 30.34 5.30 21.45
N ALA A 348 29.66 6.16 20.69
CA ALA A 348 28.23 6.46 20.74
C ALA A 348 27.76 6.90 19.34
N ASN A 349 26.45 6.86 19.10
CA ASN A 349 25.89 7.09 17.77
C ASN A 349 25.82 8.57 17.35
N PRO A 350 25.35 9.51 18.18
CA PRO A 350 25.11 10.86 17.67
C PRO A 350 26.41 11.62 17.40
N VAL A 351 26.71 11.88 16.14
CA VAL A 351 27.92 12.61 15.69
C VAL A 351 27.55 14.06 15.36
N ARG A 352 27.91 14.98 16.25
CA ARG A 352 27.47 16.38 16.25
C ARG A 352 28.40 17.33 15.50
N ALA A 353 29.71 17.11 15.61
CA ALA A 353 30.74 17.92 14.97
C ALA A 353 31.69 17.01 14.21
N LEU A 354 32.18 17.46 13.06
CA LEU A 354 33.04 16.67 12.19
C LEU A 354 34.08 17.56 11.52
N LEU A 355 35.31 17.07 11.47
CA LEU A 355 36.42 17.69 10.77
C LEU A 355 37.26 16.59 10.11
N ALA A 356 37.48 16.70 8.80
CA ALA A 356 38.32 15.76 8.05
C ALA A 356 39.77 16.26 7.99
N GLU A 357 40.73 15.34 8.11
CA GLU A 357 42.16 15.60 7.97
C GLU A 357 42.69 15.15 6.60
N ASP A 358 43.83 15.71 6.20
CA ASP A 358 44.44 15.45 4.89
C ASP A 358 44.92 13.99 4.70
N ASP A 359 45.10 13.24 5.78
CA ASP A 359 45.47 11.82 5.77
C ASP A 359 44.25 10.87 5.78
N GLY A 360 43.03 11.41 5.72
CA GLY A 360 41.78 10.66 5.69
C GLY A 360 41.21 10.33 7.07
N ARG A 361 41.87 10.73 8.17
CA ARG A 361 41.33 10.61 9.53
C ARG A 361 40.32 11.71 9.82
N LEU A 362 39.49 11.47 10.83
CA LEU A 362 38.41 12.36 11.21
C LEU A 362 38.49 12.71 12.70
N TRP A 363 38.28 13.99 13.01
CA TRP A 363 37.92 14.41 14.36
C TRP A 363 36.41 14.50 14.46
N LEU A 364 35.84 13.80 15.44
CA LEU A 364 34.41 13.69 15.67
C LEU A 364 34.05 14.21 17.06
N GLY A 365 33.06 15.08 17.13
CA GLY A 365 32.37 15.41 18.37
C GLY A 365 31.19 14.47 18.55
N VAL A 366 31.27 13.54 19.50
CA VAL A 366 30.25 12.51 19.74
C VAL A 366 29.49 12.84 21.02
N LEU A 367 28.15 12.90 20.94
CA LEU A 367 27.30 13.23 22.10
C LEU A 367 27.15 12.04 23.06
N GLU A 368 26.27 12.19 24.07
CA GLU A 368 25.92 11.14 25.04
C GLU A 368 27.14 10.59 25.81
N GLY A 369 28.08 11.48 26.14
CA GLY A 369 29.33 11.12 26.82
C GLY A 369 30.41 10.59 25.89
N GLY A 370 30.21 10.62 24.56
CA GLY A 370 31.21 10.27 23.55
C GLY A 370 32.47 11.12 23.65
N GLY A 371 32.33 12.43 23.81
CA GLY A 371 33.44 13.37 23.91
C GLY A 371 34.05 13.70 22.55
N LEU A 372 35.34 14.03 22.53
CA LEU A 372 36.12 14.21 21.31
C LEU A 372 36.77 12.89 20.91
N VAL A 373 36.60 12.49 19.66
CA VAL A 373 37.07 11.20 19.14
C VAL A 373 37.94 11.45 17.90
N HIS A 374 39.15 10.90 17.90
CA HIS A 374 39.97 10.78 16.70
C HIS A 374 39.70 9.41 16.07
N PHE A 375 39.17 9.42 14.85
CA PHE A 375 38.58 8.25 14.20
C PHE A 375 39.24 8.01 12.85
N ASP A 376 39.70 6.78 12.64
CA ASP A 376 40.15 6.28 11.36
C ASP A 376 39.03 5.42 10.75
N PRO A 377 38.50 5.77 9.56
CA PRO A 377 37.44 4.99 8.90
C PRO A 377 37.77 3.52 8.62
N ARG A 378 39.06 3.11 8.70
CA ARG A 378 39.55 1.75 8.51
C ARG A 378 39.85 1.04 9.84
N GLN A 379 40.43 1.75 10.80
CA GLN A 379 40.85 1.15 12.08
C GLN A 379 39.83 1.32 13.23
N GLY A 380 38.94 2.31 13.14
CA GLY A 380 37.99 2.67 14.18
C GLY A 380 38.49 3.84 15.04
N VAL A 381 38.15 3.84 16.33
CA VAL A 381 38.59 4.88 17.27
C VAL A 381 40.10 4.73 17.54
N LEU A 382 40.87 5.76 17.21
CA LEU A 382 42.30 5.84 17.52
C LEU A 382 42.51 6.39 18.94
N GLU A 383 41.88 7.54 19.22
CA GLU A 383 41.98 8.23 20.50
C GLU A 383 40.63 8.80 20.91
N ARG A 384 40.40 8.88 22.22
CA ARG A 384 39.17 9.42 22.80
C ARG A 384 39.51 10.31 23.99
N PHE A 385 38.96 11.52 23.99
CA PHE A 385 39.11 12.50 25.05
C PHE A 385 37.76 12.79 25.68
N GLN A 386 37.70 12.69 27.01
CA GLN A 386 36.50 12.93 27.79
C GLN A 386 36.75 14.00 28.86
N HIS A 387 35.67 14.59 29.34
CA HIS A 387 35.67 15.49 30.47
C HIS A 387 35.91 14.71 31.76
N ASP A 388 36.91 15.16 32.50
CA ASP A 388 37.19 14.75 33.88
C ASP A 388 37.15 16.01 34.76
N ALA A 389 36.33 15.97 35.80
CA ALA A 389 36.15 17.07 36.74
C ALA A 389 37.39 17.30 37.62
N GLU A 390 38.19 16.25 37.86
CA GLU A 390 39.38 16.29 38.70
C GLU A 390 40.64 16.71 37.92
N ASP A 391 40.64 16.55 36.59
CA ASP A 391 41.75 16.98 35.73
C ASP A 391 41.41 18.29 35.00
N PRO A 392 42.04 19.44 35.36
CA PRO A 392 41.83 20.70 34.67
C PRO A 392 42.38 20.73 33.24
N HIS A 393 43.17 19.74 32.82
CA HIS A 393 43.74 19.61 31.47
C HIS A 393 42.97 18.63 30.57
N SER A 394 41.89 18.00 31.06
CA SER A 394 41.01 17.15 30.26
C SER A 394 40.07 17.99 29.37
N LEU A 395 39.18 17.37 28.61
CA LEU A 395 38.19 18.10 27.80
C LEU A 395 37.25 18.94 28.72
N PRO A 396 36.87 20.19 28.37
CA PRO A 396 36.03 21.02 29.25
C PRO A 396 34.62 20.48 29.48
N ASP A 397 34.05 19.83 28.47
CA ASP A 397 32.71 19.22 28.50
C ASP A 397 32.67 18.16 27.39
N ASN A 398 32.00 17.03 27.66
CA ASN A 398 31.82 15.93 26.70
C ASN A 398 30.93 16.32 25.52
N ARG A 399 30.16 17.40 25.64
CA ARG A 399 29.30 17.91 24.56
C ARG A 399 30.09 18.79 23.60
N VAL A 400 30.78 18.17 22.65
CA VAL A 400 31.52 18.86 21.59
C VAL A 400 30.54 19.34 20.49
N GLU A 401 30.47 20.65 20.27
CA GLU A 401 29.53 21.29 19.34
C GLU A 401 30.19 21.80 18.06
N ALA A 402 31.46 22.18 18.10
CA ALA A 402 32.22 22.70 16.96
C ALA A 402 33.69 22.27 16.99
N LEU A 403 34.28 22.09 15.82
CA LEU A 403 35.69 21.74 15.63
C LEU A 403 36.30 22.63 14.55
N LEU A 404 37.52 23.11 14.79
CA LEU A 404 38.27 23.91 13.83
C LEU A 404 39.75 23.57 13.91
N ARG A 405 40.34 23.15 12.79
CA ARG A 405 41.80 23.14 12.63
C ARG A 405 42.22 24.51 12.10
N ARG A 406 43.01 25.22 12.90
CA ARG A 406 43.58 26.51 12.48
C ARG A 406 44.76 26.33 11.53
N ARG A 407 45.10 27.38 10.80
CA ARG A 407 46.26 27.42 9.89
C ARG A 407 47.60 27.17 10.58
N ASP A 408 47.70 27.44 11.87
CA ASP A 408 48.88 27.14 12.69
C ASP A 408 48.99 25.65 13.10
N GLY A 409 48.02 24.82 12.69
CA GLY A 409 47.93 23.40 13.00
C GLY A 409 47.23 23.08 14.32
N SER A 410 46.87 24.07 15.13
CA SER A 410 46.18 23.84 16.41
C SER A 410 44.72 23.43 16.20
N LEU A 411 44.25 22.46 17.01
CA LEU A 411 42.84 22.05 17.02
C LEU A 411 42.10 22.81 18.11
N TRP A 412 41.05 23.51 17.72
CA TRP A 412 40.15 24.25 18.60
C TRP A 412 38.80 23.57 18.67
N ILE A 413 38.25 23.49 19.87
CA ILE A 413 37.08 22.70 20.22
C ILE A 413 36.08 23.60 20.94
N GLY A 414 34.92 23.81 20.33
CA GLY A 414 33.78 24.47 20.95
C GLY A 414 32.93 23.46 21.70
N THR A 415 32.67 23.71 22.97
CA THR A 415 31.86 22.83 23.82
C THR A 415 30.55 23.50 24.25
N GLY A 416 29.52 22.69 24.50
CA GLY A 416 28.16 23.14 24.75
C GLY A 416 27.98 23.90 26.07
N ASN A 417 28.68 23.52 27.14
CA ASN A 417 28.66 24.26 28.41
C ASN A 417 30.05 24.51 29.02
N GLY A 418 31.12 23.99 28.40
CA GLY A 418 32.48 24.07 28.92
C GLY A 418 33.33 25.23 28.37
N GLY A 419 32.80 26.00 27.41
CA GLY A 419 33.53 27.04 26.70
C GLY A 419 34.34 26.51 25.52
N LEU A 420 35.49 27.10 25.28
CA LEU A 420 36.38 26.82 24.16
C LEU A 420 37.65 26.12 24.67
N ALA A 421 38.13 25.12 23.94
CA ALA A 421 39.36 24.40 24.27
C ALA A 421 40.34 24.42 23.09
N ARG A 422 41.64 24.42 23.40
CA ARG A 422 42.72 24.20 22.43
C ARG A 422 43.47 22.93 22.82
N LEU A 423 43.57 21.98 21.89
CA LEU A 423 44.38 20.76 22.07
C LEU A 423 45.85 21.09 21.81
N ARG A 424 46.70 20.79 22.80
CA ARG A 424 48.15 20.95 22.71
C ARG A 424 48.80 19.68 22.16
N ALA A 425 50.03 19.80 21.67
CA ALA A 425 50.79 18.69 21.09
C ALA A 425 51.12 17.56 22.09
N ASP A 426 51.04 17.82 23.39
CA ASP A 426 51.22 16.84 24.47
C ASP A 426 49.91 16.11 24.86
N GLY A 427 48.81 16.36 24.14
CA GLY A 427 47.50 15.76 24.38
C GLY A 427 46.66 16.46 25.47
N ARG A 428 47.16 17.55 26.06
CA ARG A 428 46.43 18.32 27.10
C ARG A 428 45.59 19.44 26.49
N PHE A 429 44.49 19.80 27.16
CA PHE A 429 43.63 20.91 26.76
C PHE A 429 43.92 22.18 27.55
N GLU A 430 44.07 23.27 26.82
CA GLU A 430 43.99 24.62 27.37
C GLU A 430 42.55 25.13 27.22
N ARG A 431 41.97 25.65 28.31
CA ARG A 431 40.54 25.95 28.40
C ARG A 431 40.31 27.46 28.52
N PHE A 432 39.38 27.98 27.72
CA PHE A 432 38.88 29.35 27.75
C PHE A 432 37.41 29.32 28.15
N ARG A 433 37.02 30.00 29.23
CA ARG A 433 35.65 29.97 29.75
C ARG A 433 35.29 31.23 30.53
N ARG A 434 33.99 31.43 30.69
CA ARG A 434 33.37 32.28 31.71
C ARG A 434 33.23 31.53 33.03
N LEU A 435 33.71 32.13 34.09
CA LEU A 435 33.62 31.64 35.46
C LEU A 435 32.29 32.06 36.10
N ALA A 436 31.92 31.37 37.18
CA ALA A 436 30.64 31.59 37.86
C ALA A 436 30.52 32.97 38.53
N ASP A 437 31.64 33.62 38.85
CA ASP A 437 31.72 34.98 39.37
C ASP A 437 31.56 36.06 38.27
N GLY A 438 31.35 35.62 37.01
CA GLY A 438 31.23 36.49 35.85
C GLY A 438 32.56 36.91 35.22
N SER A 439 33.70 36.57 35.83
CA SER A 439 35.04 36.77 35.26
C SER A 439 35.37 35.69 34.22
N GLY A 440 36.46 35.86 33.48
CA GLY A 440 36.91 34.90 32.47
C GLY A 440 37.08 35.52 31.09
N GLU A 441 37.72 34.77 30.19
CA GLU A 441 38.12 35.26 28.87
C GLU A 441 36.96 35.26 27.85
N LEU A 442 35.94 34.42 28.07
CA LEU A 442 34.77 34.33 27.20
C LEU A 442 33.54 34.99 27.82
N PRO A 443 32.67 35.61 27.00
CA PRO A 443 31.40 36.17 27.47
C PRO A 443 30.30 35.11 27.72
N SER A 444 30.45 33.90 27.17
CA SER A 444 29.55 32.76 27.37
C SER A 444 30.33 31.45 27.26
N ASN A 445 29.81 30.38 27.84
CA ASN A 445 30.39 29.04 27.75
C ASN A 445 29.74 28.16 26.67
N ALA A 446 28.67 28.63 26.03
CA ALA A 446 27.88 27.83 25.11
C ALA A 446 28.33 28.01 23.66
N VAL A 447 29.54 27.53 23.35
CA VAL A 447 30.18 27.68 22.03
C VAL A 447 29.59 26.66 21.06
N VAL A 448 29.09 27.12 19.91
CA VAL A 448 28.39 26.28 18.93
C VAL A 448 28.94 26.37 17.50
N SER A 449 29.77 27.38 17.21
CA SER A 449 30.44 27.52 15.92
C SER A 449 31.80 28.20 16.08
N LEU A 450 32.73 27.82 15.20
CA LEU A 450 34.09 28.35 15.14
C LEU A 450 34.44 28.61 13.68
N TYR A 451 35.13 29.72 13.41
CA TYR A 451 35.60 30.07 12.07
C TYR A 451 36.91 30.85 12.14
N GLU A 452 37.80 30.66 11.17
CA GLU A 452 39.03 31.44 11.03
C GLU A 452 39.03 32.18 9.68
N ASP A 453 39.29 33.48 9.71
CA ASP A 453 39.40 34.29 8.50
C ASP A 453 40.82 34.34 7.93
N ASP A 454 41.01 35.01 6.78
CA ASP A 454 42.34 35.10 6.13
C ASP A 454 43.36 35.91 6.94
N ALA A 455 42.88 36.79 7.83
CA ALA A 455 43.71 37.53 8.76
C ALA A 455 44.08 36.69 10.00
N GLN A 456 43.71 35.39 10.02
CA GLN A 456 43.89 34.46 11.14
C GLN A 456 43.16 34.92 12.42
N THR A 457 42.10 35.72 12.27
CA THR A 457 41.20 36.06 13.37
C THR A 457 40.30 34.87 13.64
N LEU A 458 40.17 34.50 14.91
CA LEU A 458 39.26 33.44 15.35
C LEU A 458 37.89 34.04 15.69
N TRP A 459 36.85 33.60 15.00
CA TRP A 459 35.46 33.97 15.21
C TRP A 459 34.76 32.86 15.99
N VAL A 460 34.10 33.22 17.08
CA VAL A 460 33.47 32.29 18.03
C VAL A 460 31.98 32.63 18.15
N GLY A 461 31.13 31.71 17.72
CA GLY A 461 29.68 31.83 17.81
C GLY A 461 29.12 31.10 19.02
N PHE A 462 28.19 31.74 19.71
CA PHE A 462 27.52 31.22 20.90
C PHE A 462 26.06 30.89 20.62
N SER A 463 25.48 30.05 21.49
CA SER A 463 24.06 29.72 21.42
C SER A 463 23.15 30.81 21.98
N ASP A 464 23.68 31.67 22.86
CA ASP A 464 22.91 32.63 23.67
C ASP A 464 23.32 34.11 23.48
N LEU A 465 24.53 34.39 22.96
CA LEU A 465 25.10 35.75 22.96
C LEU A 465 25.48 36.29 21.57
N GLY A 466 25.38 35.49 20.51
CA GLY A 466 25.78 35.91 19.16
C GLY A 466 27.23 35.55 18.83
N LEU A 467 28.01 36.51 18.34
CA LEU A 467 29.34 36.29 17.76
C LEU A 467 30.40 37.21 18.40
N VAL A 468 31.57 36.66 18.71
CA VAL A 468 32.77 37.42 19.09
C VAL A 468 33.96 37.02 18.22
N GLN A 469 35.01 37.82 18.26
CA GLN A 469 36.26 37.56 17.54
C GLN A 469 37.48 37.75 18.44
N ARG A 470 38.57 37.07 18.10
CA ARG A 470 39.89 37.24 18.72
C ARG A 470 40.95 37.35 17.63
N CYS A 471 41.59 38.51 17.56
CA CYS A 471 42.68 38.74 16.61
C CYS A 471 43.94 37.97 17.02
N VAL A 472 44.87 37.73 16.07
CA VAL A 472 46.10 36.96 16.30
C VAL A 472 46.92 37.52 17.48
N ASP A 473 47.05 38.84 17.55
CA ASP A 473 47.84 39.53 18.57
C ASP A 473 47.00 39.91 19.82
N CYS A 474 45.71 39.58 19.83
CA CYS A 474 44.79 39.91 20.90
C CYS A 474 44.79 38.80 21.96
N ALA A 475 44.97 39.19 23.22
CA ALA A 475 44.73 38.30 24.35
C ALA A 475 43.22 38.03 24.52
N ASP A 476 42.39 39.08 24.40
CA ASP A 476 40.98 39.05 24.75
C ASP A 476 40.04 38.80 23.55
N PHE A 477 38.86 38.25 23.84
CA PHE A 477 37.75 38.13 22.90
C PHE A 477 36.90 39.40 22.91
N ALA A 478 36.64 39.97 21.74
CA ALA A 478 35.88 41.21 21.58
C ALA A 478 34.68 41.04 20.64
N PRO A 479 33.60 41.83 20.81
CA PRO A 479 32.49 41.87 19.85
C PRO A 479 32.95 42.23 18.43
N LEU A 480 32.11 41.90 17.44
CA LEU A 480 32.34 42.30 16.05
C LEU A 480 32.33 43.84 15.92
N PRO A 481 33.32 44.46 15.27
CA PRO A 481 33.38 45.90 15.09
C PRO A 481 32.31 46.34 14.09
N LEU A 482 31.49 47.31 14.49
CA LEU A 482 30.40 47.83 13.69
C LEU A 482 30.47 49.37 13.69
N ALA A 483 30.25 49.97 12.53
CA ALA A 483 30.13 51.41 12.41
C ALA A 483 28.83 51.90 13.05
N GLU A 484 28.82 53.13 13.58
CA GLU A 484 27.63 53.73 14.22
C GLU A 484 26.43 53.82 13.27
N ASP A 485 26.68 53.96 11.96
CA ASP A 485 25.66 54.03 10.90
C ASP A 485 25.26 52.65 10.33
N SER A 486 25.81 51.55 10.87
CA SER A 486 25.43 50.21 10.46
C SER A 486 23.93 49.95 10.70
N PRO A 487 23.18 49.40 9.72
CA PRO A 487 21.74 49.13 9.87
C PRO A 487 21.41 48.17 11.01
N VAL A 488 22.36 47.30 11.36
CA VAL A 488 22.27 46.39 12.51
C VAL A 488 23.50 46.58 13.39
N GLN A 489 23.26 46.73 14.69
CA GLN A 489 24.29 47.05 15.69
C GLN A 489 24.80 45.82 16.48
N GLN A 490 24.22 44.64 16.25
CA GLN A 490 24.67 43.39 16.86
C GLN A 490 24.13 42.17 16.12
N VAL A 491 24.92 41.11 16.10
CA VAL A 491 24.50 39.78 15.66
C VAL A 491 23.84 39.08 16.86
N LEU A 492 22.55 38.71 16.74
CA LEU A 492 21.75 38.16 17.85
C LEU A 492 21.36 36.71 17.63
N GLY A 493 21.27 35.97 18.73
CA GLY A 493 20.78 34.59 18.75
C GLY A 493 21.89 33.57 18.57
N ARG A 494 21.50 32.35 18.22
CA ARG A 494 22.42 31.22 18.01
C ARG A 494 23.10 31.33 16.66
N ILE A 495 24.43 31.32 16.63
CA ILE A 495 25.20 31.38 15.38
C ILE A 495 25.68 30.00 14.97
N ASN A 496 25.16 29.51 13.85
CA ASN A 496 25.45 28.16 13.37
C ASN A 496 26.70 28.11 12.51
N GLN A 497 26.92 29.11 11.65
CA GLN A 497 28.06 29.14 10.74
C GLN A 497 28.40 30.56 10.30
N VAL A 498 29.69 30.81 10.09
CA VAL A 498 30.22 31.99 9.39
C VAL A 498 30.91 31.49 8.12
N LEU A 499 30.62 32.14 6.99
CA LEU A 499 31.19 31.82 5.68
C LEU A 499 31.70 33.11 5.03
N ARG A 500 32.98 33.17 4.70
CA ARG A 500 33.48 34.22 3.81
C ARG A 500 33.15 33.89 2.37
N SER A 501 32.50 34.82 1.69
CA SER A 501 32.20 34.70 0.27
C SER A 501 33.31 35.29 -0.60
N ARG A 502 33.38 34.84 -1.86
CA ARG A 502 34.38 35.25 -2.86
C ARG A 502 34.33 36.75 -3.19
N ASP A 503 33.17 37.37 -3.01
CA ASP A 503 32.96 38.81 -3.13
C ASP A 503 33.61 39.62 -1.98
N GLY A 504 34.14 38.96 -0.95
CA GLY A 504 34.82 39.56 0.18
C GLY A 504 33.92 39.83 1.39
N TYR A 505 32.62 39.56 1.28
CA TYR A 505 31.67 39.70 2.40
C TYR A 505 31.65 38.44 3.27
N TYR A 506 31.28 38.61 4.55
CA TYR A 506 31.02 37.50 5.46
C TYR A 506 29.53 37.27 5.58
N TRP A 507 29.09 36.05 5.31
CA TRP A 507 27.72 35.59 5.51
C TRP A 507 27.63 34.81 6.81
N ILE A 508 26.66 35.15 7.65
CA ILE A 508 26.50 34.57 8.98
C ILE A 508 25.11 33.96 9.07
N ALA A 509 25.05 32.65 9.25
CA ALA A 509 23.82 31.92 9.47
C ALA A 509 23.51 31.82 10.97
N GLY A 510 22.29 32.22 11.34
CA GLY A 510 21.83 32.12 12.71
C GLY A 510 20.35 31.78 12.84
N MET A 511 19.95 31.50 14.07
CA MET A 511 18.56 31.23 14.45
C MET A 511 18.24 31.94 15.78
N PRO A 512 17.03 32.52 15.92
CA PRO A 512 15.93 32.55 14.97
C PRO A 512 15.96 33.77 14.03
N ASN A 513 17.08 34.51 13.94
CA ASN A 513 17.09 35.87 13.40
C ASN A 513 17.58 36.00 11.94
N GLY A 514 17.56 34.93 11.15
CA GLY A 514 17.79 34.99 9.70
C GLY A 514 19.26 34.94 9.28
N LEU A 515 19.51 35.46 8.08
CA LEU A 515 20.80 35.48 7.41
C LEU A 515 21.41 36.88 7.54
N TYR A 516 22.66 36.99 8.00
CA TYR A 516 23.36 38.27 8.03
C TYR A 516 24.45 38.33 6.96
N ARG A 517 24.72 39.55 6.46
CA ARG A 517 25.86 39.86 5.61
C ARG A 517 26.66 41.00 6.24
N TYR A 518 27.94 40.76 6.46
CA TYR A 518 28.87 41.71 7.06
C TYR A 518 29.92 42.16 6.04
N ASP A 519 30.03 43.49 5.89
CA ASP A 519 31.07 44.17 5.12
C ASP A 519 32.25 44.49 6.05
N PRO A 520 33.40 43.81 5.92
CA PRO A 520 34.53 44.02 6.81
C PRO A 520 35.24 45.37 6.59
N LEU A 521 35.07 46.01 5.43
CA LEU A 521 35.70 47.28 5.10
C LEU A 521 34.89 48.46 5.64
N ARG A 522 33.57 48.40 5.49
CA ARG A 522 32.66 49.43 6.02
C ARG A 522 32.22 49.16 7.46
N GLN A 523 32.46 47.97 7.97
CA GLN A 523 31.93 47.51 9.26
C GLN A 523 30.39 47.62 9.32
N HIS A 524 29.74 47.32 8.20
CA HIS A 524 28.28 47.38 8.03
C HIS A 524 27.69 45.99 8.07
N LEU A 525 26.60 45.83 8.81
CA LEU A 525 25.88 44.57 8.97
C LEU A 525 24.46 44.72 8.44
N LEU A 526 24.09 43.84 7.51
CA LEU A 526 22.73 43.69 6.99
C LEU A 526 22.11 42.40 7.48
N ARG A 527 20.79 42.41 7.68
CA ARG A 527 19.98 41.25 8.05
C ARG A 527 18.91 41.01 7.01
N TYR A 528 18.79 39.76 6.58
CA TYR A 528 17.70 39.25 5.75
C TYR A 528 16.80 38.36 6.62
N SER A 529 15.53 38.75 6.73
CA SER A 529 14.49 38.02 7.46
C SER A 529 13.30 37.75 6.55
N ARG A 530 12.60 36.65 6.81
CA ARG A 530 11.37 36.25 6.12
C ARG A 530 10.32 37.35 6.23
N ASN A 531 9.75 37.67 5.08
CA ASN A 531 8.58 38.52 4.96
C ASN A 531 7.52 37.78 4.12
N PRO A 532 6.39 37.33 4.71
CA PRO A 532 5.36 36.59 3.97
C PRO A 532 4.78 37.34 2.77
N ASP A 533 4.85 38.68 2.78
CA ASP A 533 4.31 39.54 1.73
C ASP A 533 5.32 39.81 0.60
N ASP A 534 6.59 39.40 0.77
CA ASP A 534 7.66 39.61 -0.19
C ASP A 534 8.27 38.26 -0.63
N PRO A 535 7.96 37.78 -1.85
CA PRO A 535 8.54 36.53 -2.38
C PRO A 535 10.05 36.62 -2.62
N ALA A 536 10.64 37.82 -2.64
CA ALA A 536 12.08 38.02 -2.71
C ALA A 536 12.78 37.97 -1.33
N SER A 537 12.06 37.58 -0.27
CA SER A 537 12.61 37.37 1.08
C SER A 537 12.88 35.88 1.36
N PRO A 538 13.70 35.53 2.36
CA PRO A 538 13.97 34.13 2.71
C PRO A 538 12.70 33.36 3.06
N SER A 539 12.61 32.08 2.65
CA SER A 539 11.46 31.23 3.00
C SER A 539 11.33 30.95 4.51
N HIS A 540 12.44 31.09 5.26
CA HIS A 540 12.51 30.83 6.70
C HIS A 540 13.61 31.66 7.38
N ASP A 541 13.38 32.07 8.63
CA ASP A 541 14.35 32.85 9.44
C ASP A 541 15.41 31.99 10.17
N SER A 542 15.35 30.67 10.05
CA SER A 542 16.24 29.76 10.79
C SER A 542 17.22 29.14 9.82
N ILE A 543 18.37 29.80 9.63
CA ILE A 543 19.40 29.35 8.70
C ILE A 543 20.37 28.44 9.44
N THR A 544 20.53 27.23 8.94
CA THR A 544 21.29 26.17 9.58
C THR A 544 22.73 26.12 9.07
N VAL A 545 22.93 26.20 7.75
CA VAL A 545 24.23 26.00 7.10
C VAL A 545 24.31 26.79 5.81
N LEU A 546 25.51 27.20 5.40
CA LEU A 546 25.83 27.98 4.21
C LEU A 546 26.94 27.30 3.40
N VAL A 547 26.79 27.32 2.08
CA VAL A 547 27.82 26.90 1.12
C VAL A 547 27.81 27.86 -0.06
N GLU A 548 28.97 28.34 -0.48
CA GLU A 548 29.13 29.03 -1.76
C GLU A 548 29.74 28.04 -2.77
N ASP A 549 29.06 27.84 -3.89
CA ASP A 549 29.53 26.92 -4.93
C ASP A 549 30.69 27.50 -5.76
N ARG A 550 31.36 26.66 -6.55
CA ARG A 550 32.49 27.10 -7.39
C ARG A 550 32.14 28.13 -8.45
N ARG A 551 30.85 28.33 -8.73
CA ARG A 551 30.33 29.32 -9.68
C ARG A 551 29.95 30.63 -9.00
N GLY A 552 30.13 30.73 -7.68
CA GLY A 552 29.80 31.93 -6.93
C GLY A 552 28.30 32.06 -6.68
N ARG A 553 27.55 30.96 -6.49
CA ARG A 553 26.17 31.01 -5.98
C ARG A 553 26.15 30.59 -4.53
N LEU A 554 25.40 31.34 -3.73
CA LEU A 554 25.27 31.09 -2.31
C LEU A 554 24.03 30.22 -2.04
N TRP A 555 24.23 29.12 -1.32
CA TRP A 555 23.23 28.15 -0.93
C TRP A 555 23.09 28.16 0.59
N ALA A 556 21.86 28.13 1.09
CA ALA A 556 21.55 28.17 2.51
C ALA A 556 20.56 27.07 2.89
N GLY A 557 20.92 26.25 3.88
CA GLY A 557 20.02 25.29 4.49
C GLY A 557 19.14 25.98 5.52
N THR A 558 17.90 25.52 5.65
CA THR A 558 16.96 26.05 6.64
C THR A 558 16.43 24.96 7.56
N GLN A 559 15.93 25.34 8.73
CA GLN A 559 15.36 24.39 9.70
C GLN A 559 14.02 23.76 9.23
N GLY A 560 13.37 24.32 8.21
CA GLY A 560 12.09 23.80 7.72
C GLY A 560 11.52 24.48 6.47
N GLY A 561 12.26 25.39 5.84
CA GLY A 561 11.88 26.09 4.60
C GLY A 561 12.60 25.56 3.35
N GLY A 562 13.23 24.39 3.43
CA GLY A 562 13.98 23.76 2.35
C GLY A 562 15.41 24.27 2.18
N LEU A 563 15.95 24.03 0.98
CA LEU A 563 17.23 24.53 0.52
C LEU A 563 17.02 25.85 -0.24
N LEU A 564 17.60 26.93 0.27
CA LEU A 564 17.54 28.25 -0.34
C LEU A 564 18.73 28.47 -1.28
N GLN A 565 18.44 28.98 -2.47
CA GLN A 565 19.41 29.60 -3.35
C GLN A 565 19.27 31.12 -3.23
N VAL A 566 20.37 31.81 -2.92
CA VAL A 566 20.41 33.27 -2.77
C VAL A 566 20.82 33.89 -4.09
N GLU A 567 19.92 34.64 -4.71
CA GLU A 567 20.21 35.46 -5.90
C GLU A 567 20.88 36.75 -5.47
N ARG A 568 22.00 37.09 -6.12
CA ARG A 568 22.83 38.25 -5.77
C ARG A 568 22.98 39.19 -6.94
N ASP A 569 23.03 40.49 -6.66
CA ASP A 569 23.43 41.51 -7.64
C ASP A 569 24.95 41.61 -7.81
N ASP A 570 25.39 42.48 -8.72
CA ASP A 570 26.82 42.76 -8.98
C ASP A 570 27.58 43.31 -7.75
N GLN A 571 26.86 43.78 -6.73
CA GLN A 571 27.42 44.27 -5.46
C GLN A 571 27.38 43.18 -4.36
N GLY A 572 27.01 41.95 -4.69
CA GLY A 572 26.91 40.83 -3.76
C GLY A 572 25.77 40.96 -2.75
N GLN A 573 24.77 41.82 -3.00
CA GLN A 573 23.57 41.96 -2.17
C GLN A 573 22.53 40.94 -2.59
N ALA A 574 21.89 40.27 -1.63
CA ALA A 574 20.78 39.38 -1.94
C ALA A 574 19.61 40.21 -2.49
N ILE A 575 19.17 39.84 -3.69
CA ILE A 575 18.04 40.44 -4.42
C ILE A 575 16.85 39.51 -4.55
N GLY A 576 17.02 38.22 -4.21
CA GLY A 576 15.96 37.23 -4.22
C GLY A 576 16.37 35.91 -3.56
N PHE A 577 15.39 35.11 -3.16
CA PHE A 577 15.60 33.77 -2.61
C PHE A 577 14.69 32.77 -3.31
N SER A 578 15.28 31.72 -3.88
CA SER A 578 14.55 30.59 -4.45
C SER A 578 14.63 29.40 -3.50
N ALA A 579 13.49 28.82 -3.12
CA ALA A 579 13.42 27.70 -2.19
C ALA A 579 13.15 26.39 -2.93
N ILE A 580 13.97 25.37 -2.68
CA ILE A 580 13.74 23.99 -3.09
C ILE A 580 13.24 23.22 -1.87
N THR A 581 12.02 22.70 -1.95
CA THR A 581 11.30 22.05 -0.85
C THR A 581 10.98 20.59 -1.17
N ARG A 582 10.32 19.91 -0.24
CA ARG A 582 9.81 18.54 -0.42
C ARG A 582 8.78 18.46 -1.55
N ALA A 583 8.04 19.54 -1.82
CA ALA A 583 7.11 19.59 -2.95
C ALA A 583 7.84 19.49 -4.29
N ASP A 584 9.05 20.04 -4.38
CA ASP A 584 9.91 20.04 -5.56
C ASP A 584 10.74 18.75 -5.69
N GLY A 585 10.76 17.91 -4.65
CA GLY A 585 11.43 16.62 -4.64
C GLY A 585 12.62 16.51 -3.67
N LEU A 586 12.85 17.50 -2.80
CA LEU A 586 13.84 17.37 -1.72
C LEU A 586 13.44 16.26 -0.73
N SER A 587 14.41 15.52 -0.18
CA SER A 587 14.10 14.44 0.77
C SER A 587 13.41 14.92 2.06
N GLY A 588 13.60 16.18 2.47
CA GLY A 588 12.89 16.83 3.57
C GLY A 588 13.22 18.32 3.69
N ASP A 589 12.31 19.11 4.26
CA ASP A 589 12.42 20.58 4.30
C ASP A 589 13.40 21.12 5.35
N ALA A 590 13.76 20.30 6.33
CA ALA A 590 14.74 20.63 7.36
C ALA A 590 16.13 20.17 6.91
N VAL A 591 16.95 21.11 6.44
CA VAL A 591 18.31 20.87 5.93
C VAL A 591 19.31 21.17 7.04
N GLY A 592 20.06 20.18 7.51
CA GLY A 592 21.07 20.32 8.56
C GLY A 592 22.50 20.45 8.01
N GLY A 593 22.81 19.78 6.92
CA GLY A 593 24.15 19.78 6.32
C GLY A 593 24.12 20.16 4.85
N LEU A 594 25.12 20.94 4.42
CA LEU A 594 25.37 21.25 3.02
C LEU A 594 26.85 21.09 2.71
N LEU A 595 27.16 20.55 1.53
CA LEU A 595 28.51 20.56 0.96
C LEU A 595 28.45 20.65 -0.57
N GLU A 596 29.47 21.25 -1.17
CA GLU A 596 29.72 21.16 -2.61
C GLU A 596 30.64 19.97 -2.88
N ALA A 597 30.22 19.10 -3.79
CA ALA A 597 30.99 17.97 -4.26
C ALA A 597 32.09 18.40 -5.26
N PRO A 598 33.14 17.60 -5.46
CA PRO A 598 34.18 17.90 -6.45
C PRO A 598 33.67 18.05 -7.89
N ASP A 599 32.53 17.43 -8.23
CA ASP A 599 31.85 17.54 -9.53
C ASP A 599 30.97 18.80 -9.66
N GLY A 600 30.90 19.62 -8.61
CA GLY A 600 30.10 20.84 -8.53
C GLY A 600 28.64 20.63 -8.11
N ALA A 601 28.22 19.41 -7.78
CA ALA A 601 26.89 19.17 -7.24
C ALA A 601 26.78 19.58 -5.77
N ILE A 602 25.61 20.04 -5.34
CA ILE A 602 25.34 20.35 -3.93
C ILE A 602 24.71 19.14 -3.26
N TRP A 603 25.24 18.72 -2.12
CA TRP A 603 24.63 17.69 -1.28
C TRP A 603 23.95 18.32 -0.09
N ALA A 604 22.65 18.07 0.04
CA ALA A 604 21.81 18.50 1.14
C ALA A 604 21.46 17.33 2.05
N ALA A 605 21.89 17.41 3.30
CA ALA A 605 21.55 16.46 4.34
C ALA A 605 20.33 16.96 5.12
N THR A 606 19.22 16.23 5.03
CA THR A 606 17.93 16.58 5.61
C THR A 606 17.57 15.67 6.78
N ILE A 607 16.53 15.99 7.55
CA ILE A 607 16.07 15.09 8.62
C ILE A 607 15.69 13.68 8.11
N SER A 608 15.30 13.55 6.84
CA SER A 608 14.78 12.32 6.25
C SER A 608 15.80 11.57 5.39
N GLY A 609 16.86 12.22 4.90
CA GLY A 609 17.88 11.58 4.07
C GLY A 609 18.86 12.55 3.41
N LEU A 610 19.61 12.09 2.42
CA LEU A 610 20.53 12.90 1.64
C LEU A 610 19.96 13.17 0.24
N THR A 611 20.14 14.38 -0.27
CA THR A 611 19.73 14.78 -1.62
C THR A 611 20.92 15.38 -2.36
N ARG A 612 21.20 14.89 -3.57
CA ARG A 612 22.13 15.53 -4.50
C ARG A 612 21.34 16.48 -5.41
N VAL A 613 21.79 17.73 -5.49
CA VAL A 613 21.22 18.79 -6.30
C VAL A 613 22.23 19.15 -7.38
N ASP A 614 21.86 19.00 -8.65
CA ASP A 614 22.61 19.61 -9.73
C ASP A 614 22.27 21.10 -9.77
N PRO A 615 23.22 21.98 -9.49
CA PRO A 615 22.89 23.38 -9.32
C PRO A 615 22.66 24.08 -10.68
N VAL A 616 22.92 23.43 -11.82
CA VAL A 616 22.69 23.99 -13.16
C VAL A 616 21.32 23.65 -13.68
N SER A 617 20.99 22.36 -13.67
CA SER A 617 19.73 21.85 -14.19
C SER A 617 18.59 21.91 -13.17
N GLY A 618 18.92 22.05 -11.87
CA GLY A 618 17.97 21.91 -10.78
C GLY A 618 17.59 20.46 -10.48
N ALA A 619 18.17 19.47 -11.20
CA ALA A 619 17.81 18.06 -11.03
C ALA A 619 18.15 17.56 -9.62
N LEU A 620 17.18 16.89 -8.99
CA LEU A 620 17.29 16.34 -7.65
C LEU A 620 17.42 14.82 -7.68
N ARG A 621 18.33 14.29 -6.87
CA ARG A 621 18.49 12.85 -6.65
C ARG A 621 18.55 12.54 -5.16
N ASN A 622 17.46 12.02 -4.62
CA ASN A 622 17.39 11.55 -3.25
C ASN A 622 18.07 10.19 -3.09
N LEU A 623 18.69 9.97 -1.93
CA LEU A 623 19.20 8.65 -1.53
C LEU A 623 18.15 7.97 -0.65
N ASP A 624 17.72 6.80 -1.08
CA ASP A 624 16.79 5.94 -0.35
C ASP A 624 17.53 4.79 0.35
N ALA A 625 16.78 3.93 1.05
CA ALA A 625 17.33 2.78 1.79
C ALA A 625 18.05 1.74 0.90
N SER A 626 17.84 1.75 -0.42
CA SER A 626 18.54 0.86 -1.34
C SER A 626 20.00 1.26 -1.58
N PHE A 627 20.40 2.47 -1.17
CA PHE A 627 21.79 2.94 -1.19
C PHE A 627 22.58 2.53 0.05
N GLY A 628 21.91 2.06 1.10
CA GLY A 628 22.52 1.67 2.36
C GLY A 628 21.79 2.30 3.54
N GLU A 629 22.25 1.96 4.75
CA GLU A 629 21.73 2.59 5.97
C GLU A 629 22.24 4.04 6.06
N LEU A 630 21.31 4.99 6.20
CA LEU A 630 21.63 6.40 6.43
C LEU A 630 21.45 6.70 7.92
N ALA A 631 22.34 7.54 8.49
CA ALA A 631 22.22 7.92 9.90
C ALA A 631 20.87 8.60 10.21
N ARG A 632 20.28 9.31 9.22
CA ARG A 632 19.09 10.17 9.34
C ARG A 632 19.23 11.22 10.47
N GLY A 633 18.34 12.22 10.48
CA GLY A 633 18.41 13.30 11.48
C GLY A 633 19.79 13.97 11.54
N TYR A 634 20.31 14.40 10.39
CA TYR A 634 21.66 14.97 10.29
C TYR A 634 21.79 16.27 11.10
N PHE A 635 22.93 16.43 11.79
CA PHE A 635 23.19 17.59 12.63
C PHE A 635 23.62 18.82 11.82
N ILE A 636 23.37 19.99 12.38
CA ILE A 636 23.69 21.28 11.76
C ILE A 636 25.21 21.41 11.58
N GLY A 637 25.66 21.59 10.34
CA GLY A 637 27.07 21.78 10.01
C GLY A 637 27.96 20.54 10.22
N ALA A 638 27.38 19.37 10.49
CA ALA A 638 28.11 18.11 10.66
C ALA A 638 28.40 17.46 9.30
N ALA A 639 29.11 18.17 8.42
CA ALA A 639 29.41 17.71 7.07
C ALA A 639 30.85 18.07 6.69
N ALA A 640 31.58 17.13 6.06
CA ALA A 640 32.88 17.43 5.47
C ALA A 640 33.20 16.53 4.28
N VAL A 641 34.16 16.97 3.46
CA VAL A 641 34.70 16.21 2.34
C VAL A 641 36.11 15.75 2.73
N GLY A 642 36.34 14.44 2.70
CA GLY A 642 37.65 13.85 2.90
C GLY A 642 38.55 14.00 1.67
N PRO A 643 39.88 13.83 1.82
CA PRO A 643 40.85 13.96 0.73
C PRO A 643 40.62 12.96 -0.41
N ASP A 644 40.08 11.79 -0.08
CA ASP A 644 39.71 10.72 -1.03
C ASP A 644 38.41 11.02 -1.82
N GLY A 645 37.79 12.20 -1.62
CA GLY A 645 36.51 12.57 -2.23
C GLY A 645 35.29 11.94 -1.56
N VAL A 646 35.46 11.34 -0.38
CA VAL A 646 34.37 10.79 0.44
C VAL A 646 33.65 11.92 1.16
N HIS A 647 32.33 11.93 1.09
CA HIS A 647 31.48 12.91 1.77
C HIS A 647 30.99 12.32 3.09
N TYR A 648 31.29 13.00 4.19
CA TYR A 648 30.95 12.58 5.54
C TYR A 648 29.81 13.45 6.08
N PHE A 649 28.80 12.80 6.68
CA PHE A 649 27.66 13.46 7.32
C PHE A 649 27.38 12.85 8.70
N GLY A 650 27.46 13.67 9.75
CA GLY A 650 27.12 13.29 11.12
C GLY A 650 25.63 13.39 11.39
N GLY A 651 25.02 12.33 11.93
CA GLY A 651 23.61 12.29 12.29
C GLY A 651 23.34 11.62 13.63
N LEU A 652 22.06 11.47 13.96
CA LEU A 652 21.63 10.90 15.25
C LEU A 652 22.00 9.42 15.41
N ARG A 653 22.03 8.65 14.32
CA ARG A 653 22.35 7.22 14.36
C ARG A 653 23.80 6.87 14.00
N GLY A 654 24.67 7.86 13.80
CA GLY A 654 26.07 7.59 13.43
C GLY A 654 26.66 8.59 12.45
N LEU A 655 27.74 8.15 11.80
CA LEU A 655 28.43 8.85 10.74
C LEU A 655 28.17 8.17 9.39
N THR A 656 27.52 8.88 8.48
CA THR A 656 27.34 8.44 7.09
C THR A 656 28.56 8.85 6.25
N ALA A 657 29.21 7.88 5.60
CA ALA A 657 30.25 8.11 4.61
C ALA A 657 29.71 7.75 3.22
N LEU A 658 29.73 8.71 2.31
CA LEU A 658 29.22 8.59 0.95
C LEU A 658 30.38 8.71 -0.04
N ARG A 659 30.50 7.78 -0.97
CA ARG A 659 31.49 7.77 -2.06
C ARG A 659 30.77 8.08 -3.38
N PRO A 660 30.72 9.35 -3.83
CA PRO A 660 29.98 9.71 -5.04
C PRO A 660 30.49 9.00 -6.30
N ALA A 661 31.79 8.71 -6.37
CA ALA A 661 32.42 8.01 -7.50
C ALA A 661 31.90 6.57 -7.68
N LEU A 662 31.40 5.95 -6.61
CA LEU A 662 30.80 4.60 -6.65
C LEU A 662 29.28 4.64 -6.86
N MET A 663 28.65 5.82 -6.92
CA MET A 663 27.21 5.88 -7.14
C MET A 663 26.87 5.43 -8.56
N PRO A 664 25.94 4.47 -8.71
CA PRO A 664 25.50 4.06 -10.03
C PRO A 664 24.84 5.23 -10.77
N PRO A 665 24.83 5.23 -12.11
CA PRO A 665 24.05 6.17 -12.90
C PRO A 665 22.57 6.11 -12.50
N ALA A 666 21.82 7.18 -12.78
CA ALA A 666 20.38 7.18 -12.54
C ALA A 666 19.74 6.09 -13.42
N ARG A 667 18.94 5.20 -12.80
CA ARG A 667 18.18 4.21 -13.56
C ARG A 667 17.10 4.91 -14.37
N GLY A 668 16.84 4.38 -15.57
CA GLY A 668 15.68 4.74 -16.36
C GLY A 668 14.37 4.46 -15.61
N LEU A 669 13.27 4.93 -16.17
CA LEU A 669 11.94 4.62 -15.65
C LEU A 669 11.58 3.18 -15.99
N PRO A 670 11.00 2.41 -15.03
CA PRO A 670 10.50 1.06 -15.30
C PRO A 670 9.37 1.11 -16.33
N ALA A 671 9.22 0.04 -17.12
CA ALA A 671 8.10 -0.08 -18.03
C ALA A 671 6.79 -0.21 -17.24
N VAL A 672 5.80 0.62 -17.57
CA VAL A 672 4.44 0.50 -17.01
C VAL A 672 3.66 -0.55 -17.79
N ARG A 673 2.93 -1.42 -17.09
CA ARG A 673 2.15 -2.52 -17.66
C ARG A 673 0.78 -2.61 -17.01
N LEU A 674 -0.18 -3.14 -17.75
CA LEU A 674 -1.48 -3.53 -17.20
C LEU A 674 -1.30 -4.79 -16.35
N THR A 675 -1.92 -4.81 -15.17
CA THR A 675 -1.89 -5.96 -14.26
C THR A 675 -3.24 -6.66 -14.17
N GLY A 676 -4.34 -5.91 -14.34
CA GLY A 676 -5.70 -6.44 -14.19
C GLY A 676 -6.75 -5.56 -14.85
N ILE A 677 -7.85 -6.16 -15.28
CA ILE A 677 -9.04 -5.45 -15.77
C ILE A 677 -10.26 -6.09 -15.13
N ALA A 678 -11.12 -5.27 -14.55
CA ALA A 678 -12.35 -5.68 -13.88
C ALA A 678 -13.57 -5.01 -14.52
N LEU A 679 -14.62 -5.78 -14.77
CA LEU A 679 -15.93 -5.31 -15.23
C LEU A 679 -16.91 -5.41 -14.05
N ASP A 680 -17.45 -4.28 -13.58
CA ASP A 680 -18.28 -4.19 -12.37
C ASP A 680 -17.68 -4.94 -11.16
N ASN A 681 -16.38 -4.73 -10.90
CA ASN A 681 -15.55 -5.40 -9.88
C ASN A 681 -15.33 -6.91 -10.08
N THR A 682 -15.72 -7.47 -11.23
CA THR A 682 -15.44 -8.87 -11.58
C THR A 682 -14.27 -8.91 -12.57
N PRO A 683 -13.18 -9.65 -12.31
CA PRO A 683 -12.07 -9.78 -13.25
C PRO A 683 -12.54 -10.25 -14.63
N ILE A 684 -12.04 -9.63 -15.70
CA ILE A 684 -12.48 -9.93 -17.08
C ILE A 684 -12.24 -11.39 -17.46
N ALA A 685 -11.23 -12.04 -16.86
CA ALA A 685 -10.94 -13.46 -17.07
C ALA A 685 -12.08 -14.40 -16.59
N ALA A 686 -12.87 -13.97 -15.59
CA ALA A 686 -14.01 -14.73 -15.09
C ALA A 686 -15.29 -14.52 -15.93
N VAL A 687 -15.28 -13.56 -16.87
CA VAL A 687 -16.42 -13.25 -17.72
C VAL A 687 -16.34 -14.09 -19.00
N ALA A 688 -17.08 -15.20 -19.03
CA ALA A 688 -17.16 -16.05 -20.21
C ALA A 688 -17.91 -15.33 -21.35
N VAL A 689 -17.18 -14.86 -22.36
CA VAL A 689 -17.77 -14.31 -23.59
C VAL A 689 -17.68 -15.36 -24.70
N PRO A 690 -18.82 -15.89 -25.21
CA PRO A 690 -18.80 -16.89 -26.27
C PRO A 690 -18.08 -16.37 -27.53
N GLY A 691 -17.00 -17.05 -27.94
CA GLY A 691 -16.31 -16.80 -29.21
C GLY A 691 -15.16 -15.78 -29.17
N LEU A 692 -14.73 -15.30 -27.99
CA LEU A 692 -13.54 -14.44 -27.86
C LEU A 692 -12.43 -15.17 -27.06
N PRO A 693 -11.20 -15.25 -27.59
CA PRO A 693 -10.09 -15.81 -26.83
C PRO A 693 -9.75 -14.90 -25.64
N ILE A 694 -9.72 -15.48 -24.44
CA ILE A 694 -9.31 -14.79 -23.21
C ILE A 694 -7.79 -14.68 -23.26
N GLN A 695 -7.28 -13.55 -23.79
CA GLN A 695 -5.87 -13.22 -23.62
C GLN A 695 -5.63 -12.74 -22.19
N PRO A 696 -4.43 -12.97 -21.61
CA PRO A 696 -4.09 -12.44 -20.29
C PRO A 696 -3.98 -10.93 -20.41
N VAL A 697 -4.63 -10.22 -19.49
CA VAL A 697 -4.66 -8.76 -19.44
C VAL A 697 -3.25 -8.15 -19.53
N VAL A 698 -2.27 -8.79 -18.90
CA VAL A 698 -0.88 -8.33 -18.81
C VAL A 698 -0.19 -8.23 -20.17
N ARG A 699 -0.64 -9.00 -21.17
CA ARG A 699 -0.11 -8.98 -22.55
C ARG A 699 -1.10 -8.43 -23.58
N ALA A 700 -2.29 -8.00 -23.15
CA ALA A 700 -3.32 -7.55 -24.05
C ALA A 700 -2.95 -6.18 -24.64
N THR A 701 -2.66 -6.15 -25.94
CA THR A 701 -2.55 -4.89 -26.71
C THR A 701 -3.92 -4.34 -27.10
N ARG A 702 -4.93 -5.23 -27.11
CA ARG A 702 -6.31 -4.90 -27.44
C ARG A 702 -7.26 -5.61 -26.48
N VAL A 703 -8.10 -4.83 -25.80
CA VAL A 703 -9.09 -5.31 -24.83
C VAL A 703 -10.49 -5.13 -25.41
N LEU A 704 -11.27 -6.21 -25.42
CA LEU A 704 -12.65 -6.20 -25.87
C LEU A 704 -13.58 -6.17 -24.67
N VAL A 705 -14.39 -5.12 -24.56
CA VAL A 705 -15.35 -4.95 -23.46
C VAL A 705 -16.75 -5.31 -23.96
N PRO A 706 -17.42 -6.33 -23.39
CA PRO A 706 -18.79 -6.69 -23.76
C PRO A 706 -19.80 -5.58 -23.42
N PRO A 707 -20.93 -5.51 -24.14
CA PRO A 707 -22.00 -4.56 -23.80
C PRO A 707 -22.71 -4.96 -22.50
N GLY A 708 -23.11 -3.98 -21.69
CA GLY A 708 -23.99 -4.18 -20.53
C GLY A 708 -23.36 -3.97 -19.15
N TYR A 709 -22.05 -3.77 -19.07
CA TYR A 709 -21.34 -3.47 -17.83
C TYR A 709 -21.34 -1.97 -17.52
N GLY A 710 -21.54 -1.62 -16.24
CA GLY A 710 -21.65 -0.24 -15.77
C GLY A 710 -20.31 0.45 -15.54
N MET A 711 -19.26 -0.32 -15.25
CA MET A 711 -17.94 0.16 -14.88
C MET A 711 -16.84 -0.75 -15.44
N VAL A 712 -15.79 -0.14 -15.97
CA VAL A 712 -14.54 -0.79 -16.39
C VAL A 712 -13.41 -0.27 -15.52
N GLY A 713 -12.89 -1.13 -14.65
CA GLY A 713 -11.70 -0.90 -13.84
C GLY A 713 -10.46 -1.45 -14.52
N VAL A 714 -9.37 -0.69 -14.46
CA VAL A 714 -8.07 -1.06 -15.02
C VAL A 714 -7.00 -0.88 -13.95
N GLU A 715 -6.24 -1.93 -13.70
CA GLU A 715 -5.09 -1.96 -12.80
C GLU A 715 -3.79 -1.95 -13.60
N PHE A 716 -2.79 -1.24 -13.10
CA PHE A 716 -1.51 -1.07 -13.75
C PHE A 716 -0.36 -0.91 -12.76
N ALA A 717 0.83 -1.38 -13.13
CA ALA A 717 2.02 -1.25 -12.30
C ALA A 717 3.25 -1.00 -13.17
N ALA A 718 4.21 -0.24 -12.65
CA ALA A 718 5.55 -0.21 -13.20
C ALA A 718 6.49 -0.96 -12.25
N LEU A 719 7.30 -1.86 -12.82
CA LEU A 719 8.06 -2.87 -12.07
C LEU A 719 9.35 -2.29 -11.46
N ASP A 720 9.21 -1.37 -10.50
CA ASP A 720 10.33 -0.88 -9.68
C ASP A 720 10.40 -1.63 -8.35
N TYR A 721 11.50 -2.35 -8.14
CA TYR A 721 11.68 -3.21 -6.97
C TYR A 721 12.49 -2.56 -5.83
N LEU A 722 12.95 -1.31 -5.99
CA LEU A 722 13.70 -0.61 -4.95
C LEU A 722 12.90 0.53 -4.33
N ALA A 723 12.23 1.35 -5.14
CA ALA A 723 11.49 2.52 -4.68
C ALA A 723 10.15 2.73 -5.44
N PRO A 724 9.25 1.74 -5.49
CA PRO A 724 7.99 1.84 -6.22
C PRO A 724 7.06 2.91 -5.66
N GLU A 725 7.12 3.20 -4.35
CA GLU A 725 6.34 4.25 -3.70
C GLU A 725 6.69 5.66 -4.18
N ALA A 726 7.90 5.84 -4.73
CA ALA A 726 8.34 7.11 -5.27
C ALA A 726 7.74 7.39 -6.66
N LEU A 727 7.12 6.41 -7.32
CA LEU A 727 6.57 6.59 -8.67
C LEU A 727 5.27 7.41 -8.65
N ARG A 728 5.06 8.16 -9.73
CA ARG A 728 3.79 8.84 -10.02
C ARG A 728 3.25 8.32 -11.33
N TYR A 729 1.98 7.92 -11.31
CA TYR A 729 1.29 7.39 -12.48
C TYR A 729 0.36 8.45 -13.03
N GLU A 730 0.28 8.51 -14.35
CA GLU A 730 -0.67 9.35 -15.06
C GLU A 730 -1.37 8.51 -16.12
N TYR A 731 -2.68 8.72 -16.26
CA TYR A 731 -3.50 7.97 -17.20
C TYR A 731 -4.53 8.87 -17.87
N ARG A 732 -4.93 8.48 -19.08
CA ARG A 732 -6.11 9.04 -19.77
C ARG A 732 -6.67 8.04 -20.76
N LEU A 733 -7.96 8.17 -21.08
CA LEU A 733 -8.62 7.37 -22.11
C LEU A 733 -8.92 8.25 -23.33
N ARG A 734 -8.05 8.21 -24.34
CA ARG A 734 -8.26 8.94 -25.59
C ARG A 734 -9.55 8.47 -26.26
N GLY A 735 -10.39 9.43 -26.65
CA GLY A 735 -11.75 9.22 -27.11
C GLY A 735 -12.83 9.52 -26.06
N LEU A 736 -12.44 9.69 -24.78
CA LEU A 736 -13.29 10.18 -23.69
C LEU A 736 -12.67 11.41 -23.01
N ASP A 737 -11.39 11.32 -22.64
CA ASP A 737 -10.65 12.33 -21.88
C ASP A 737 -9.48 12.90 -22.70
N ASP A 738 -9.35 14.23 -22.71
CA ASP A 738 -8.23 14.92 -23.37
C ASP A 738 -7.07 15.25 -22.40
N THR A 739 -7.34 15.35 -21.09
CA THR A 739 -6.35 15.68 -20.06
C THR A 739 -5.82 14.47 -19.31
N TRP A 740 -4.56 14.51 -18.90
CA TRP A 740 -3.95 13.49 -18.05
C TRP A 740 -4.43 13.59 -16.61
N LEU A 741 -4.82 12.46 -16.02
CA LEU A 741 -5.18 12.33 -14.61
C LEU A 741 -4.00 11.72 -13.85
N SER A 742 -3.58 12.33 -12.75
CA SER A 742 -2.44 11.86 -11.94
C SER A 742 -2.91 11.07 -10.71
N THR A 743 -2.19 10.01 -10.38
CA THR A 743 -2.44 9.17 -9.20
C THR A 743 -1.12 8.73 -8.54
N PRO A 744 -1.06 8.70 -7.20
CA PRO A 744 0.11 8.22 -6.47
C PRO A 744 0.33 6.70 -6.63
N ALA A 745 1.54 6.22 -6.30
CA ALA A 745 1.92 4.82 -6.45
C ALA A 745 1.09 3.80 -5.67
N ASN A 746 0.40 4.21 -4.59
CA ASN A 746 -0.49 3.34 -3.83
C ASN A 746 -1.88 3.19 -4.48
N ARG A 747 -2.22 4.01 -5.48
CA ARG A 747 -3.51 4.00 -6.17
C ARG A 747 -3.32 3.70 -7.66
N ARG A 748 -3.09 2.41 -7.92
CA ARG A 748 -2.77 1.81 -9.22
C ARG A 748 -3.99 1.32 -10.01
N TYR A 749 -5.08 2.08 -9.91
CA TYR A 749 -6.39 1.70 -10.44
C TYR A 749 -7.09 2.90 -11.07
N ALA A 750 -7.54 2.74 -12.32
CA ALA A 750 -8.38 3.68 -13.05
C ALA A 750 -9.76 3.06 -13.29
N ALA A 751 -10.83 3.80 -13.01
CA ALA A 751 -12.19 3.34 -13.26
C ALA A 751 -12.92 4.27 -14.23
N PHE A 752 -13.54 3.68 -15.24
CA PHE A 752 -14.34 4.36 -16.24
C PHE A 752 -15.79 3.87 -16.13
N THR A 753 -16.75 4.79 -15.97
CA THR A 753 -18.16 4.45 -15.79
C THR A 753 -18.97 4.75 -17.04
N ARG A 754 -19.87 3.83 -17.41
CA ARG A 754 -20.80 3.93 -18.55
C ARG A 754 -20.13 4.33 -19.88
N LEU A 755 -19.06 3.63 -20.25
CA LEU A 755 -18.39 3.84 -21.54
C LEU A 755 -19.35 3.56 -22.71
N PRO A 756 -19.57 4.54 -23.62
CA PRO A 756 -20.31 4.29 -24.85
C PRO A 756 -19.64 3.22 -25.73
N ALA A 757 -20.41 2.61 -26.64
CA ALA A 757 -19.83 1.71 -27.62
C ALA A 757 -18.92 2.49 -28.58
N GLY A 758 -17.67 2.07 -28.72
CA GLY A 758 -16.65 2.84 -29.42
C GLY A 758 -15.26 2.21 -29.33
N GLN A 759 -14.30 2.85 -30.01
CA GLN A 759 -12.88 2.55 -29.90
C GLN A 759 -12.22 3.63 -29.07
N TYR A 760 -11.48 3.21 -28.06
CA TYR A 760 -10.77 4.05 -27.12
C TYR A 760 -9.32 3.59 -27.04
N GLN A 761 -8.43 4.48 -26.64
CA GLN A 761 -7.03 4.13 -26.38
C GLN A 761 -6.66 4.58 -24.96
N LEU A 762 -6.35 3.62 -24.10
CA LEU A 762 -5.86 3.90 -22.75
C LEU A 762 -4.37 4.22 -22.87
N GLU A 763 -4.00 5.43 -22.47
CA GLU A 763 -2.60 5.85 -22.37
C GLU A 763 -2.22 5.93 -20.90
N LEU A 764 -1.11 5.30 -20.56
CA LEU A 764 -0.50 5.27 -19.24
C LEU A 764 0.91 5.82 -19.35
N ARG A 765 1.32 6.62 -18.38
CA ARG A 765 2.72 7.00 -18.24
C ARG A 765 3.14 7.06 -16.79
N VAL A 766 4.39 6.74 -16.53
CA VAL A 766 4.99 6.82 -15.20
C VAL A 766 6.12 7.83 -15.20
N SER A 767 6.25 8.57 -14.11
CA SER A 767 7.35 9.48 -13.83
C SER A 767 7.88 9.25 -12.42
N ARG A 768 9.08 9.78 -12.15
CA ARG A 768 9.70 9.79 -10.83
C ARG A 768 10.02 11.24 -10.44
N PRO A 769 9.71 11.69 -9.20
CA PRO A 769 10.11 13.00 -8.71
C PRO A 769 11.61 13.23 -8.91
N GLY A 770 11.98 14.41 -9.43
CA GLY A 770 13.37 14.76 -9.77
C GLY A 770 13.83 14.39 -11.19
N GLN A 771 13.01 13.67 -11.98
CA GLN A 771 13.22 13.42 -13.41
C GLN A 771 12.12 14.07 -14.27
N GLU A 772 11.94 15.38 -14.12
CA GLU A 772 10.91 16.11 -14.85
C GLU A 772 11.09 15.99 -16.37
N GLY A 773 9.99 15.76 -17.09
CA GLY A 773 9.98 15.60 -18.54
C GLY A 773 10.35 14.20 -19.06
N GLN A 774 10.78 13.27 -18.20
CA GLN A 774 11.00 11.87 -18.57
C GLN A 774 9.77 11.03 -18.21
N PHE A 775 9.28 10.26 -19.17
CA PHE A 775 8.13 9.39 -19.01
C PHE A 775 8.40 8.03 -19.65
N ALA A 776 8.02 6.96 -18.96
CA ALA A 776 7.83 5.66 -19.60
C ALA A 776 6.34 5.46 -19.87
N GLU A 777 5.99 5.20 -21.13
CA GLU A 777 4.61 5.17 -21.60
C GLU A 777 4.16 3.76 -22.01
N HIS A 778 2.87 3.50 -21.89
CA HIS A 778 2.20 2.31 -22.38
C HIS A 778 0.83 2.68 -22.93
N ALA A 779 0.45 2.10 -24.07
CA ALA A 779 -0.85 2.30 -24.68
C ALA A 779 -1.53 0.96 -24.96
N ALA A 780 -2.83 0.88 -24.69
CA ALA A 780 -3.66 -0.29 -24.97
C ALA A 780 -4.99 0.13 -25.60
N ASP A 781 -5.42 -0.59 -26.64
CA ASP A 781 -6.64 -0.28 -27.36
C ASP A 781 -7.86 -0.94 -26.68
N PHE A 782 -8.86 -0.15 -26.31
CA PHE A 782 -10.11 -0.62 -25.68
C PHE A 782 -11.26 -0.50 -26.68
N VAL A 783 -11.92 -1.62 -26.99
CA VAL A 783 -13.06 -1.64 -27.92
C VAL A 783 -14.31 -2.10 -27.17
N VAL A 784 -15.22 -1.15 -26.95
CA VAL A 784 -16.51 -1.39 -26.30
C VAL A 784 -17.51 -1.82 -27.36
N LEU A 785 -17.95 -3.08 -27.28
CA LEU A 785 -18.82 -3.69 -28.28
C LEU A 785 -20.25 -3.16 -28.21
N ALA A 786 -20.88 -2.93 -29.36
CA ALA A 786 -22.30 -2.62 -29.43
C ALA A 786 -23.18 -3.84 -29.11
N PRO A 787 -24.33 -3.67 -28.43
CA PRO A 787 -25.31 -4.73 -28.21
C PRO A 787 -25.77 -5.41 -29.51
N LEU A 788 -26.07 -6.72 -29.46
CA LEU A 788 -26.42 -7.53 -30.63
C LEU A 788 -27.56 -6.93 -31.47
N TRP A 789 -28.58 -6.35 -30.82
CA TRP A 789 -29.75 -5.73 -31.45
C TRP A 789 -29.45 -4.42 -32.20
N ARG A 790 -28.29 -3.79 -31.95
CA ARG A 790 -27.83 -2.59 -32.68
C ARG A 790 -26.85 -2.91 -33.82
N ARG A 791 -26.51 -4.19 -34.04
CA ARG A 791 -25.60 -4.58 -35.13
C ARG A 791 -26.32 -4.50 -36.49
N PRO A 792 -25.59 -4.23 -37.59
CA PRO A 792 -26.19 -4.08 -38.92
C PRO A 792 -26.98 -5.31 -39.39
N LEU A 793 -26.53 -6.52 -39.04
CA LEU A 793 -27.22 -7.77 -39.37
C LEU A 793 -28.56 -7.94 -38.63
N ALA A 794 -28.64 -7.48 -37.37
CA ALA A 794 -29.90 -7.50 -36.62
C ALA A 794 -30.89 -6.50 -37.20
N GLN A 795 -30.41 -5.32 -37.61
CA GLN A 795 -31.22 -4.33 -38.33
C GLN A 795 -31.74 -4.89 -39.66
N LEU A 796 -30.90 -5.62 -40.41
CA LEU A 796 -31.33 -6.31 -41.63
C LEU A 796 -32.37 -7.40 -41.33
N ALA A 797 -32.19 -8.19 -40.27
CA ALA A 797 -33.15 -9.19 -39.83
C ALA A 797 -34.51 -8.56 -39.44
N TYR A 798 -34.51 -7.40 -38.78
CA TYR A 798 -35.73 -6.65 -38.49
C TYR A 798 -36.44 -6.19 -39.77
N VAL A 799 -35.69 -5.71 -40.77
CA VAL A 799 -36.25 -5.34 -42.07
C VAL A 799 -36.85 -6.56 -42.78
N ILE A 800 -36.16 -7.70 -42.78
CA ILE A 800 -36.67 -8.95 -43.36
C ILE A 800 -37.91 -9.43 -42.61
N ALA A 801 -37.91 -9.41 -41.28
CA ALA A 801 -39.05 -9.78 -40.46
C ALA A 801 -40.26 -8.85 -40.72
N ALA A 802 -40.03 -7.54 -40.89
CA ALA A 802 -41.06 -6.58 -41.26
C ALA A 802 -41.63 -6.84 -42.66
N LEU A 803 -40.78 -7.16 -43.64
CA LEU A 803 -41.20 -7.55 -44.99
C LEU A 803 -41.98 -8.86 -44.98
N LEU A 804 -41.57 -9.83 -44.16
CA LEU A 804 -42.22 -11.13 -44.03
C LEU A 804 -43.55 -11.03 -43.28
N LEU A 805 -43.64 -10.17 -42.27
CA LEU A 805 -44.90 -9.77 -41.63
C LEU A 805 -45.81 -9.06 -42.63
N GLY A 806 -45.28 -8.15 -43.44
CA GLY A 806 -46.02 -7.50 -44.53
C GLY A 806 -46.56 -8.51 -45.55
N TYR A 807 -45.74 -9.48 -45.95
CA TYR A 807 -46.14 -10.58 -46.83
C TYR A 807 -47.20 -11.49 -46.19
N LEU A 808 -47.04 -11.85 -44.92
CA LEU A 808 -48.05 -12.62 -44.18
C LEU A 808 -49.36 -11.86 -44.03
N PHE A 809 -49.30 -10.54 -43.85
CA PHE A 809 -50.48 -9.68 -43.77
C PHE A 809 -51.19 -9.60 -45.13
N TRP A 810 -50.41 -9.44 -46.21
CA TRP A 810 -50.89 -9.52 -47.59
C TRP A 810 -51.54 -10.87 -47.90
N HIS A 811 -50.89 -11.98 -47.53
CA HIS A 811 -51.43 -13.34 -47.69
C HIS A 811 -52.69 -13.57 -46.82
N ARG A 812 -52.77 -12.97 -45.62
CA ARG A 812 -53.99 -13.01 -44.80
C ARG A 812 -55.13 -12.22 -45.41
N PHE A 813 -54.81 -11.11 -46.08
CA PHE A 813 -55.77 -10.30 -46.82
C PHE A 813 -56.32 -11.08 -48.03
N GLU A 814 -55.47 -11.79 -48.75
CA GLU A 814 -55.87 -12.72 -49.84
C GLU A 814 -56.84 -13.81 -49.33
N ARG A 815 -56.53 -14.44 -48.18
CA ARG A 815 -57.41 -15.45 -47.54
C ARG A 815 -58.71 -14.87 -46.95
N ARG A 816 -58.76 -13.59 -46.62
CA ARG A 816 -60.02 -12.92 -46.24
C ARG A 816 -60.96 -12.81 -47.43
N ARG A 817 -60.41 -12.52 -48.61
CA ARG A 817 -61.15 -12.45 -49.88
C ARG A 817 -61.86 -13.75 -50.24
N GLU A 818 -61.26 -14.90 -49.92
CA GLU A 818 -61.87 -16.23 -50.08
C GLU A 818 -63.00 -16.51 -49.07
N ARG A 819 -62.93 -15.94 -47.86
CA ARG A 819 -63.97 -16.09 -46.82
C ARG A 819 -65.24 -15.32 -47.14
N ASP A 820 -65.14 -14.23 -47.88
CA ASP A 820 -66.29 -13.41 -48.30
C ASP A 820 -67.21 -14.18 -49.26
N GLN A 821 -66.69 -15.14 -50.02
CA GLN A 821 -67.50 -16.02 -50.87
C GLN A 821 -68.32 -17.04 -50.05
N ALA A 822 -67.80 -17.50 -48.92
CA ALA A 822 -68.50 -18.41 -48.01
C ALA A 822 -69.61 -17.70 -47.19
N ALA A 823 -69.49 -16.38 -46.99
CA ALA A 823 -70.47 -15.58 -46.26
C ALA A 823 -71.85 -15.50 -46.93
N GLN A 824 -71.93 -15.72 -48.25
CA GLN A 824 -73.20 -15.69 -49.00
C GLN A 824 -74.17 -16.83 -48.60
N LEU A 825 -73.64 -17.96 -48.12
CA LEU A 825 -74.46 -19.08 -47.63
C LEU A 825 -75.02 -18.84 -46.21
N ALA A 826 -74.34 -18.01 -45.40
CA ALA A 826 -74.74 -17.68 -44.03
C ALA A 826 -75.87 -16.63 -43.95
N LEU A 827 -76.22 -15.97 -45.05
CA LEU A 827 -77.23 -14.90 -45.10
C LEU A 827 -78.64 -15.39 -44.72
N ARG A 828 -78.96 -16.67 -44.95
CA ARG A 828 -80.26 -17.26 -44.56
C ARG A 828 -80.43 -17.44 -43.05
N ASP A 829 -79.33 -17.53 -42.30
CA ASP A 829 -79.32 -17.70 -40.84
C ASP A 829 -79.31 -16.36 -40.09
N SER A 830 -79.14 -15.25 -40.82
CA SER A 830 -79.06 -13.89 -40.29
C SER A 830 -80.42 -13.25 -40.02
N GLU A 831 -81.51 -13.68 -40.69
CA GLU A 831 -82.83 -13.06 -40.55
C GLU A 831 -83.44 -13.29 -39.14
N GLU A 832 -83.11 -14.40 -38.48
CA GLU A 832 -83.58 -14.70 -37.12
C GLU A 832 -82.76 -13.99 -36.04
N ARG A 833 -81.47 -13.73 -36.28
CA ARG A 833 -80.60 -12.99 -35.34
C ARG A 833 -80.89 -11.48 -35.34
N LEU A 834 -81.39 -10.94 -36.44
CA LEU A 834 -81.66 -9.51 -36.62
C LEU A 834 -82.75 -8.97 -35.66
N LYS A 835 -83.76 -9.79 -35.33
CA LYS A 835 -84.83 -9.41 -34.38
C LYS A 835 -84.37 -9.31 -32.93
N LEU A 836 -83.34 -10.07 -32.55
CA LEU A 836 -82.74 -10.05 -31.20
C LEU A 836 -81.68 -8.95 -31.03
N ALA A 837 -80.99 -8.57 -32.11
CA ALA A 837 -79.97 -7.51 -32.09
C ALA A 837 -80.57 -6.09 -31.95
N LEU A 838 -81.77 -5.86 -32.49
CA LEU A 838 -82.46 -4.56 -32.40
C LEU A 838 -82.83 -4.17 -30.96
N TRP A 839 -83.22 -5.13 -30.12
CA TRP A 839 -83.58 -4.89 -28.72
C TRP A 839 -82.38 -4.59 -27.81
N GLY A 840 -81.19 -5.14 -28.12
CA GLY A 840 -79.99 -5.00 -27.28
C GLY A 840 -79.11 -3.77 -27.57
N SER A 841 -79.29 -3.08 -28.70
CA SER A 841 -78.41 -1.98 -29.12
C SER A 841 -78.85 -0.58 -28.66
N GLY A 842 -80.14 -0.39 -28.35
CA GLY A 842 -80.70 0.93 -28.00
C GLY A 842 -80.81 1.92 -29.17
N ASP A 843 -80.44 1.52 -30.38
CA ASP A 843 -80.57 2.33 -31.58
C ASP A 843 -82.02 2.32 -32.07
N GLU A 844 -82.46 3.45 -32.64
CA GLU A 844 -83.77 3.56 -33.26
C GLU A 844 -83.69 3.15 -34.73
N LEU A 845 -84.56 2.23 -35.17
CA LEU A 845 -84.71 1.87 -36.59
C LEU A 845 -85.90 2.61 -37.18
N TRP A 846 -85.73 3.19 -38.35
CA TRP A 846 -86.80 3.83 -39.10
C TRP A 846 -86.83 3.32 -40.54
N ASP A 847 -88.02 3.16 -41.10
CA ASP A 847 -88.29 2.61 -42.42
C ASP A 847 -89.41 3.42 -43.09
N LEU A 848 -89.02 4.25 -44.03
CA LEU A 848 -89.83 5.22 -44.73
C LEU A 848 -90.25 4.65 -46.10
N ASP A 849 -91.53 4.34 -46.26
CA ASP A 849 -92.14 4.05 -47.55
C ASP A 849 -92.59 5.36 -48.21
N LEU A 850 -91.84 5.79 -49.22
CA LEU A 850 -92.01 7.07 -49.91
C LEU A 850 -93.17 7.04 -50.91
N GLU A 851 -93.65 5.86 -51.29
CA GLU A 851 -94.77 5.70 -52.24
C GLU A 851 -96.11 5.95 -51.55
N ASN A 852 -96.25 5.50 -50.29
CA ASN A 852 -97.47 5.64 -49.50
C ASN A 852 -97.35 6.70 -48.39
N GLY A 853 -96.21 7.38 -48.29
CA GLY A 853 -95.93 8.40 -47.28
C GLY A 853 -95.93 7.88 -45.84
N ARG A 854 -95.66 6.58 -45.63
CA ARG A 854 -95.72 5.95 -44.30
C ARG A 854 -94.33 5.73 -43.74
N LEU A 855 -94.05 6.31 -42.59
CA LEU A 855 -92.84 6.08 -41.81
C LEU A 855 -93.12 5.09 -40.70
N HIS A 856 -92.46 3.93 -40.74
CA HIS A 856 -92.47 2.96 -39.67
C HIS A 856 -91.22 3.13 -38.82
N ARG A 857 -91.36 3.21 -37.49
CA ARG A 857 -90.23 3.36 -36.56
C ARG A 857 -90.32 2.27 -35.51
N GLU A 858 -89.21 1.58 -35.27
CA GLU A 858 -89.07 0.57 -34.24
C GLU A 858 -87.99 1.02 -33.25
N ASN A 859 -88.32 0.98 -31.96
CA ASN A 859 -87.46 1.39 -30.84
C ASN A 859 -87.05 2.89 -30.82
N PRO A 860 -88.00 3.85 -30.78
CA PRO A 860 -87.68 5.28 -30.93
C PRO A 860 -86.89 5.90 -29.77
N LEU A 861 -85.92 6.78 -30.08
CA LEU A 861 -85.05 7.43 -29.10
C LEU A 861 -85.82 8.45 -28.21
N PRO A 862 -85.83 8.31 -26.87
CA PRO A 862 -86.60 9.18 -25.98
C PRO A 862 -85.97 10.58 -25.80
N GLY A 863 -86.80 11.63 -25.75
CA GLY A 863 -86.37 13.00 -25.42
C GLY A 863 -85.82 13.84 -26.58
N LEU A 864 -85.92 13.34 -27.81
CA LEU A 864 -85.68 14.14 -29.02
C LEU A 864 -87.01 14.74 -29.50
N MET A 865 -86.97 15.98 -30.01
CA MET A 865 -88.19 16.64 -30.53
C MET A 865 -88.84 15.80 -31.65
N VAL A 866 -88.02 15.16 -32.48
CA VAL A 866 -88.44 14.37 -33.65
C VAL A 866 -89.15 13.06 -33.31
N THR A 867 -89.02 12.53 -32.09
CA THR A 867 -89.69 11.29 -31.66
C THR A 867 -91.02 11.56 -30.97
N GLN A 868 -91.20 12.71 -30.33
CA GLN A 868 -92.48 13.07 -29.69
C GLN A 868 -93.45 13.79 -30.65
N HIS A 869 -92.93 14.59 -31.58
CA HIS A 869 -93.71 15.24 -32.64
C HIS A 869 -93.07 14.89 -34.00
N PRO A 870 -93.44 13.74 -34.59
CA PRO A 870 -92.86 13.32 -35.85
C PRO A 870 -93.21 14.33 -36.94
N PRO A 871 -92.22 14.88 -37.66
CA PRO A 871 -92.46 15.86 -38.71
C PRO A 871 -93.11 15.20 -39.93
N ASP A 872 -94.13 15.85 -40.49
CA ASP A 872 -94.89 15.35 -41.64
C ASP A 872 -94.17 15.57 -42.99
N SER A 873 -93.06 16.34 -42.98
CA SER A 873 -92.20 16.60 -44.14
C SER A 873 -90.72 16.70 -43.75
N ILE A 874 -89.84 16.61 -44.75
CA ILE A 874 -88.39 16.72 -44.52
C ILE A 874 -87.97 18.14 -44.12
N GLU A 875 -88.68 19.16 -44.59
CA GLU A 875 -88.43 20.55 -44.21
C GLU A 875 -88.66 20.76 -42.71
N ALA A 876 -89.75 20.20 -42.18
CA ALA A 876 -90.05 20.22 -40.74
C ALA A 876 -89.03 19.39 -39.91
N TYR A 877 -88.43 18.36 -40.51
CA TYR A 877 -87.33 17.60 -39.89
C TYR A 877 -86.02 18.42 -39.83
N LEU A 878 -85.67 19.15 -40.89
CA LEU A 878 -84.43 19.94 -40.98
C LEU A 878 -84.43 21.16 -40.04
N GLU A 879 -85.61 21.71 -39.70
CA GLU A 879 -85.74 22.75 -38.68
C GLU A 879 -85.26 22.29 -37.30
N GLN A 880 -85.33 20.99 -37.03
CA GLN A 880 -84.90 20.36 -35.78
C GLN A 880 -83.41 19.93 -35.79
N VAL A 881 -82.67 20.28 -36.84
CA VAL A 881 -81.23 20.02 -37.02
C VAL A 881 -80.44 21.32 -36.90
N HIS A 882 -79.19 21.29 -36.44
CA HIS A 882 -78.34 22.48 -36.29
C HIS A 882 -77.97 23.09 -37.66
N ALA A 883 -77.89 24.43 -37.72
CA ALA A 883 -77.87 25.20 -38.97
C ALA A 883 -76.68 24.89 -39.89
N GLU A 884 -75.50 24.58 -39.34
CA GLU A 884 -74.29 24.26 -40.11
C GLU A 884 -74.43 22.95 -40.91
N GLU A 885 -75.24 22.00 -40.42
CA GLU A 885 -75.39 20.68 -41.00
C GLU A 885 -76.66 20.50 -41.84
N ARG A 886 -77.64 21.43 -41.74
CA ARG A 886 -78.93 21.37 -42.46
C ARG A 886 -78.75 21.17 -43.96
N GLU A 887 -77.87 21.96 -44.57
CA GLU A 887 -77.69 21.96 -46.02
C GLU A 887 -77.01 20.69 -46.52
N ALA A 888 -76.04 20.20 -45.76
CA ALA A 888 -75.35 18.96 -46.04
C ALA A 888 -76.30 17.75 -45.93
N ILE A 889 -77.16 17.73 -44.90
CA ILE A 889 -78.13 16.64 -44.68
C ILE A 889 -79.26 16.70 -45.71
N ARG A 890 -79.79 17.88 -46.03
CA ARG A 890 -80.80 18.07 -47.08
C ARG A 890 -80.29 17.57 -48.42
N THR A 891 -79.08 17.99 -48.79
CA THR A 891 -78.45 17.58 -50.04
C THR A 891 -78.21 16.09 -50.04
N ALA A 892 -77.61 15.54 -48.97
CA ALA A 892 -77.37 14.11 -48.89
C ALA A 892 -78.65 13.27 -48.94
N PHE A 893 -79.74 13.71 -48.30
CA PHE A 893 -81.02 13.00 -48.32
C PHE A 893 -81.72 13.12 -49.67
N LEU A 894 -81.75 14.28 -50.31
CA LEU A 894 -82.35 14.47 -51.64
C LEU A 894 -81.56 13.75 -52.74
N GLU A 895 -80.23 13.79 -52.66
CA GLU A 895 -79.35 13.00 -53.53
C GLU A 895 -79.62 11.50 -53.31
N HIS A 896 -79.78 11.08 -52.06
CA HIS A 896 -80.10 9.69 -51.74
C HIS A 896 -81.48 9.24 -52.25
N VAL A 897 -82.51 10.07 -52.09
CA VAL A 897 -83.86 9.82 -52.60
C VAL A 897 -83.90 9.88 -54.12
N ARG A 898 -83.09 10.72 -54.78
CA ARG A 898 -82.99 10.74 -56.25
C ARG A 898 -82.13 9.61 -56.85
N GLY A 899 -81.59 8.73 -56.01
CA GLY A 899 -80.73 7.64 -56.47
C GLY A 899 -79.28 8.00 -56.73
N GLN A 900 -78.86 9.21 -56.34
CA GLN A 900 -77.48 9.67 -56.48
C GLN A 900 -76.59 9.16 -55.33
N ARG A 901 -77.17 8.75 -54.20
CA ARG A 901 -76.48 8.03 -53.10
C ARG A 901 -77.28 6.80 -52.67
N ASP A 902 -76.59 5.73 -52.26
CA ASP A 902 -77.20 4.43 -51.91
C ASP A 902 -77.32 4.16 -50.41
N HIS A 903 -76.47 4.79 -49.62
CA HIS A 903 -76.66 4.97 -48.20
C HIS A 903 -76.02 6.29 -47.80
N TYR A 904 -76.45 6.80 -46.66
CA TYR A 904 -75.88 7.96 -46.04
C TYR A 904 -75.56 7.63 -44.58
N GLU A 905 -74.43 8.12 -44.12
CA GLU A 905 -74.04 8.10 -42.72
C GLU A 905 -73.60 9.52 -42.39
N PHE A 906 -74.27 10.12 -41.42
CA PHE A 906 -73.99 11.48 -41.01
C PHE A 906 -74.11 11.60 -39.50
N THR A 907 -73.06 12.14 -38.89
CA THR A 907 -73.10 12.62 -37.52
C THR A 907 -73.47 14.08 -37.54
N TYR A 908 -74.54 14.45 -36.84
CA TYR A 908 -75.07 15.80 -36.84
C TYR A 908 -75.69 16.15 -35.50
N ARG A 909 -75.98 17.44 -35.31
CA ARG A 909 -76.58 17.93 -34.06
C ARG A 909 -78.10 18.04 -34.23
N GLY A 910 -78.85 17.24 -33.48
CA GLY A 910 -80.31 17.28 -33.40
C GLY A 910 -80.81 17.98 -32.13
N LEU A 911 -81.96 18.62 -32.21
CA LEU A 911 -82.56 19.37 -31.10
C LEU A 911 -83.31 18.43 -30.14
N ALA A 912 -82.93 18.47 -28.86
CA ALA A 912 -83.63 17.77 -27.80
C ALA A 912 -84.85 18.56 -27.30
N THR A 913 -85.78 17.89 -26.62
CA THR A 913 -87.01 18.52 -26.09
C THR A 913 -86.74 19.59 -25.04
N ASP A 914 -85.55 19.62 -24.45
CA ASP A 914 -85.08 20.60 -23.46
C ASP A 914 -84.37 21.83 -24.07
N GLY A 915 -84.29 21.92 -25.40
CA GLY A 915 -83.65 23.02 -26.12
C GLY A 915 -82.13 22.88 -26.29
N SER A 916 -81.52 21.80 -25.81
CA SER A 916 -80.09 21.50 -26.03
C SER A 916 -79.84 20.77 -27.36
N TRP A 917 -78.60 20.85 -27.86
CA TRP A 917 -78.17 20.14 -29.07
C TRP A 917 -77.47 18.83 -28.70
N ARG A 918 -77.94 17.71 -29.26
CA ARG A 918 -77.35 16.38 -29.08
C ARG A 918 -76.73 15.87 -30.36
N TRP A 919 -75.56 15.25 -30.26
CA TRP A 919 -74.90 14.62 -31.40
C TRP A 919 -75.57 13.28 -31.70
N LEU A 920 -76.16 13.20 -32.88
CA LEU A 920 -76.84 12.04 -33.40
C LEU A 920 -76.07 11.49 -34.58
N LEU A 921 -75.96 10.17 -34.65
CA LEU A 921 -75.46 9.47 -35.82
C LEU A 921 -76.65 8.85 -36.55
N ALA A 922 -77.03 9.42 -37.68
CA ALA A 922 -78.03 8.83 -38.57
C ALA A 922 -77.36 8.07 -39.70
N ARG A 923 -77.87 6.87 -39.95
CA ARG A 923 -77.49 6.02 -41.05
C ARG A 923 -78.74 5.64 -41.80
N GLY A 924 -78.84 5.90 -43.09
CA GLY A 924 -80.01 5.56 -43.90
C GLY A 924 -79.59 4.94 -45.21
N ARG A 925 -80.31 3.92 -45.68
CA ARG A 925 -80.07 3.26 -46.97
C ARG A 925 -81.37 3.06 -47.72
N SER A 926 -81.34 3.17 -49.04
CA SER A 926 -82.55 2.88 -49.82
C SER A 926 -82.77 1.36 -49.83
N VAL A 927 -83.99 0.93 -49.54
CA VAL A 927 -84.40 -0.47 -49.56
C VAL A 927 -85.03 -0.83 -50.90
N ARG A 928 -85.70 0.13 -51.56
CA ARG A 928 -86.42 -0.07 -52.84
C ARG A 928 -86.46 1.24 -53.64
N ARG A 929 -86.41 1.15 -54.98
CA ARG A 929 -86.38 2.28 -55.93
C ARG A 929 -87.35 2.09 -57.12
N ASP A 930 -87.73 3.18 -57.79
CA ASP A 930 -88.60 3.21 -58.98
C ASP A 930 -87.83 3.09 -60.30
N ALA A 931 -88.55 3.06 -61.43
CA ALA A 931 -87.98 2.86 -62.77
C ALA A 931 -87.11 4.02 -63.28
N GLN A 932 -87.20 5.22 -62.67
CA GLN A 932 -86.32 6.35 -62.99
C GLN A 932 -85.13 6.46 -62.02
N GLY A 933 -85.01 5.53 -61.06
CA GLY A 933 -83.89 5.44 -60.12
C GLY A 933 -84.14 6.13 -58.78
N HIS A 934 -85.33 6.65 -58.52
CA HIS A 934 -85.64 7.32 -57.26
C HIS A 934 -86.03 6.32 -56.18
N ALA A 935 -85.70 6.60 -54.91
CA ALA A 935 -86.07 5.75 -53.79
C ALA A 935 -87.59 5.72 -53.56
N LEU A 936 -88.14 4.50 -53.50
CA LEU A 936 -89.52 4.20 -53.11
C LEU A 936 -89.62 3.78 -51.64
N ARG A 937 -88.55 3.25 -51.06
CA ARG A 937 -88.47 2.90 -49.63
C ARG A 937 -87.05 3.09 -49.10
N VAL A 938 -86.90 3.65 -47.91
CA VAL A 938 -85.62 3.97 -47.28
C VAL A 938 -85.65 3.56 -45.82
N ALA A 939 -84.68 2.77 -45.37
CA ALA A 939 -84.58 2.36 -43.98
C ALA A 939 -83.22 2.69 -43.38
N GLY A 940 -83.18 2.98 -42.09
CA GLY A 940 -82.00 3.48 -41.43
C GLY A 940 -82.07 3.34 -39.91
N THR A 941 -80.96 3.64 -39.24
CA THR A 941 -80.88 3.75 -37.79
C THR A 941 -80.46 5.14 -37.35
N VAL A 942 -80.88 5.55 -36.15
CA VAL A 942 -80.38 6.75 -35.48
C VAL A 942 -79.91 6.38 -34.08
N ARG A 943 -78.76 6.92 -33.67
CA ARG A 943 -78.16 6.72 -32.35
C ARG A 943 -77.70 8.04 -31.73
N ASP A 944 -77.91 8.24 -30.42
CA ASP A 944 -77.29 9.34 -29.67
C ASP A 944 -75.83 9.00 -29.32
N VAL A 945 -74.90 9.86 -29.74
CA VAL A 945 -73.45 9.71 -29.56
C VAL A 945 -72.82 10.87 -28.77
N SER A 946 -73.63 11.69 -28.11
CA SER A 946 -73.19 12.91 -27.40
C SER A 946 -72.14 12.65 -26.31
N GLU A 947 -72.37 11.63 -25.48
CA GLU A 947 -71.46 11.26 -24.38
C GLU A 947 -70.12 10.70 -24.91
N SER A 948 -70.16 9.92 -25.98
CA SER A 948 -68.96 9.35 -26.61
C SER A 948 -68.04 10.43 -27.17
N LYS A 949 -68.60 11.52 -27.73
CA LYS A 949 -67.81 12.61 -28.31
C LYS A 949 -67.16 13.51 -27.25
N ALA A 950 -67.88 13.79 -26.16
CA ALA A 950 -67.33 14.55 -25.04
C ALA A 950 -66.21 13.78 -24.31
N ASN A 951 -66.36 12.47 -24.14
CA ASN A 951 -65.36 11.62 -23.49
C ASN A 951 -64.09 11.47 -24.33
N GLU A 952 -64.19 11.35 -25.66
CA GLU A 952 -63.05 11.22 -26.58
C GLU A 952 -62.11 12.44 -26.53
N ASP A 953 -62.68 13.66 -26.50
CA ASP A 953 -61.92 14.91 -26.44
C ASP A 953 -61.34 15.21 -25.05
N ALA A 954 -61.99 14.75 -23.98
CA ALA A 954 -61.51 14.88 -22.62
C ALA A 954 -60.37 13.88 -22.33
N LEU A 955 -60.51 12.63 -22.76
CA LEU A 955 -59.49 11.58 -22.59
C LEU A 955 -58.18 11.92 -23.31
N LYS A 956 -58.25 12.48 -24.53
CA LYS A 956 -57.04 12.91 -25.27
C LYS A 956 -56.25 13.97 -24.52
N ARG A 957 -56.93 15.01 -24.02
CA ARG A 957 -56.27 16.09 -23.26
C ARG A 957 -55.71 15.60 -21.92
N PHE A 958 -56.43 14.71 -21.23
CA PHE A 958 -55.99 14.15 -19.96
C PHE A 958 -54.81 13.19 -20.11
N ALA A 959 -54.77 12.39 -21.19
CA ALA A 959 -53.68 11.46 -21.46
C ALA A 959 -52.36 12.19 -21.73
N ASP A 960 -52.38 13.21 -22.59
CA ASP A 960 -51.18 13.99 -22.94
C ASP A 960 -50.60 14.73 -21.72
N GLU A 961 -51.46 15.26 -20.83
CA GLU A 961 -51.03 15.96 -19.60
C GLU A 961 -50.47 14.98 -18.54
N LEU A 962 -51.07 13.78 -18.41
CA LEU A 962 -50.62 12.77 -17.45
C LEU A 962 -49.26 12.19 -17.84
N GLU A 963 -49.04 11.92 -19.13
CA GLU A 963 -47.80 11.34 -19.65
C GLU A 963 -46.61 12.30 -19.40
N SER A 964 -46.77 13.59 -19.72
CA SER A 964 -45.73 14.59 -19.48
C SER A 964 -45.36 14.75 -17.99
N ARG A 965 -46.36 14.70 -17.08
CA ARG A 965 -46.11 14.77 -15.64
C ARG A 965 -45.44 13.52 -15.09
N VAL A 966 -45.81 12.34 -15.58
CA VAL A 966 -45.20 11.07 -15.16
C VAL A 966 -43.75 11.01 -15.61
N GLU A 967 -43.42 11.43 -16.83
CA GLU A 967 -42.04 11.45 -17.33
C GLU A 967 -41.13 12.36 -16.51
N ALA A 968 -41.57 13.59 -16.21
CA ALA A 968 -40.81 14.53 -15.39
C ALA A 968 -40.56 13.99 -13.97
N ARG A 969 -41.60 13.48 -13.30
CA ARG A 969 -41.45 12.92 -11.93
C ARG A 969 -40.59 11.67 -11.89
N THR A 970 -40.64 10.84 -12.94
CA THR A 970 -39.84 9.61 -13.01
C THR A 970 -38.35 9.93 -13.23
N ALA A 971 -38.02 11.00 -13.95
CA ALA A 971 -36.64 11.47 -14.11
C ALA A 971 -36.06 12.00 -12.79
N ASP A 972 -36.83 12.82 -12.06
CA ASP A 972 -36.41 13.37 -10.76
C ASP A 972 -36.21 12.27 -9.70
N HIS A 973 -37.12 11.30 -9.63
CA HIS A 973 -36.98 10.17 -8.70
C HIS A 973 -35.77 9.29 -9.03
N ARG A 974 -35.42 9.10 -10.30
CA ARG A 974 -34.21 8.35 -10.69
C ARG A 974 -32.93 9.06 -10.26
N LEU A 975 -32.88 10.39 -10.39
CA LEU A 975 -31.76 11.21 -9.91
C LEU A 975 -31.63 11.13 -8.38
N ALA A 976 -32.74 11.27 -7.65
CA ALA A 976 -32.74 11.19 -6.20
C ALA A 976 -32.31 9.80 -5.67
N ILE A 977 -32.77 8.72 -6.31
CA ILE A 977 -32.39 7.34 -5.96
C ILE A 977 -30.89 7.12 -6.23
N ALA A 978 -30.36 7.60 -7.35
CA ALA A 978 -28.94 7.47 -7.66
C ALA A 978 -28.06 8.24 -6.67
N GLN A 979 -28.50 9.42 -6.24
CA GLN A 979 -27.80 10.25 -5.26
C GLN A 979 -27.85 9.61 -3.87
N LEU A 980 -29.02 9.11 -3.43
CA LEU A 980 -29.16 8.40 -2.16
C LEU A 980 -28.29 7.14 -2.10
N LYS A 981 -28.24 6.36 -3.19
CA LYS A 981 -27.40 5.16 -3.27
C LYS A 981 -25.92 5.50 -3.06
N ARG A 982 -25.43 6.58 -3.70
CA ARG A 982 -24.05 7.06 -3.55
C ARG A 982 -23.76 7.49 -2.11
N THR A 983 -24.66 8.24 -1.48
CA THR A 983 -24.50 8.67 -0.09
C THR A 983 -24.48 7.49 0.88
N VAL A 984 -25.31 6.46 0.65
CA VAL A 984 -25.31 5.23 1.46
C VAL A 984 -24.01 4.45 1.30
N GLU A 985 -23.47 4.34 0.08
CA GLU A 985 -22.18 3.69 -0.19
C GLU A 985 -21.03 4.44 0.50
N GLU A 986 -20.99 5.77 0.41
CA GLU A 986 -20.00 6.63 1.10
C GLU A 986 -20.10 6.52 2.62
N LEU A 987 -21.33 6.55 3.18
CA LEU A 987 -21.56 6.35 4.62
C LEU A 987 -21.06 4.97 5.08
N THR A 988 -21.35 3.92 4.33
CA THR A 988 -20.95 2.55 4.68
C THR A 988 -19.43 2.38 4.65
N LEU A 989 -18.76 2.97 3.64
CA LEU A 989 -17.30 2.98 3.55
C LEU A 989 -16.67 3.73 4.73
N THR A 990 -17.18 4.93 5.01
CA THR A 990 -16.70 5.77 6.12
C THR A 990 -16.91 5.09 7.46
N GLN A 991 -18.04 4.40 7.65
CA GLN A 991 -18.32 3.62 8.85
C GLN A 991 -17.31 2.47 9.03
N ARG A 992 -16.97 1.73 7.97
CA ARG A 992 -15.95 0.66 8.04
C ARG A 992 -14.57 1.21 8.42
N GLN A 993 -14.16 2.31 7.81
CA GLN A 993 -12.88 2.97 8.10
C GLN A 993 -12.81 3.47 9.55
N LEU A 994 -13.90 4.01 10.09
CA LEU A 994 -13.96 4.45 11.49
C LEU A 994 -13.89 3.28 12.47
N VAL A 995 -14.58 2.17 12.18
CA VAL A 995 -14.49 0.94 12.99
C VAL A 995 -13.07 0.38 13.00
N GLU A 996 -12.36 0.37 11.86
CA GLU A 996 -10.95 -0.02 11.79
C GLU A 996 -10.04 0.94 12.56
N SER A 997 -10.26 2.25 12.41
CA SER A 997 -9.51 3.27 13.15
C SER A 997 -9.69 3.13 14.67
N GLU A 998 -10.88 2.78 15.15
CA GLU A 998 -11.16 2.58 16.56
C GLU A 998 -10.54 1.27 17.10
N LYS A 999 -10.53 0.19 16.29
CA LYS A 999 -9.78 -1.04 16.60
C LYS A 999 -8.28 -0.75 16.75
N MET A 1000 -7.71 0.03 15.83
CA MET A 1000 -6.28 0.40 15.88
C MET A 1000 -5.96 1.31 17.07
N ALA A 1001 -6.85 2.25 17.41
CA ALA A 1001 -6.69 3.10 18.59
C ALA A 1001 -6.76 2.29 19.90
N SER A 1002 -7.68 1.33 19.99
CA SER A 1002 -7.79 0.41 21.13
C SER A 1002 -6.54 -0.46 21.29
N LEU A 1003 -6.02 -0.99 20.17
CA LEU A 1003 -4.77 -1.76 20.15
C LEU A 1003 -3.58 -0.90 20.58
N GLY A 1004 -3.48 0.34 20.09
CA GLY A 1004 -2.42 1.28 20.50
C GLY A 1004 -2.46 1.62 21.99
N GLN A 1005 -3.66 1.79 22.56
CA GLN A 1005 -3.83 2.02 24.01
C GLN A 1005 -3.46 0.79 24.85
N LEU A 1006 -3.78 -0.43 24.37
CA LEU A 1006 -3.38 -1.68 25.02
C LEU A 1006 -1.86 -1.85 25.01
N VAL A 1007 -1.20 -1.64 23.86
CA VAL A 1007 0.26 -1.76 23.73
C VAL A 1007 0.99 -0.79 24.66
N ALA A 1008 0.52 0.45 24.77
CA ALA A 1008 1.11 1.46 25.66
C ALA A 1008 0.94 1.11 27.15
N GLY A 1009 -0.21 0.58 27.55
CA GLY A 1009 -0.46 0.15 28.93
C GLY A 1009 0.35 -1.10 29.31
N VAL A 1010 0.46 -2.06 28.38
CA VAL A 1010 1.21 -3.30 28.55
C VAL A 1010 2.70 -3.03 28.65
N ALA A 1011 3.24 -2.14 27.83
CA ALA A 1011 4.63 -1.71 27.94
C ALA A 1011 4.94 -1.15 29.33
N HIS A 1012 4.04 -0.34 29.90
CA HIS A 1012 4.23 0.21 31.25
C HIS A 1012 4.19 -0.88 32.35
N GLU A 1013 3.27 -1.84 32.26
CA GLU A 1013 3.13 -2.95 33.22
C GLU A 1013 4.25 -4.00 33.09
N ILE A 1014 4.84 -4.20 31.90
CA ILE A 1014 6.03 -5.04 31.70
C ILE A 1014 7.29 -4.32 32.20
N ASN A 1015 7.42 -3.02 31.91
CA ASN A 1015 8.59 -2.24 32.30
C ASN A 1015 8.72 -2.05 33.81
N THR A 1016 7.62 -2.10 34.56
CA THR A 1016 7.64 -1.92 36.03
C THR A 1016 8.38 -3.06 36.75
N PRO A 1017 8.02 -4.36 36.61
CA PRO A 1017 8.77 -5.45 37.21
C PRO A 1017 10.17 -5.57 36.60
N ILE A 1018 10.34 -5.35 35.29
CA ILE A 1018 11.68 -5.36 34.67
C ILE A 1018 12.57 -4.27 35.26
N GLY A 1019 12.07 -3.05 35.44
CA GLY A 1019 12.81 -1.95 36.05
C GLY A 1019 13.22 -2.22 37.50
N ILE A 1020 12.35 -2.86 38.29
CA ILE A 1020 12.70 -3.32 39.65
C ILE A 1020 13.78 -4.41 39.59
N GLY A 1021 13.69 -5.34 38.63
CA GLY A 1021 14.72 -6.36 38.40
C GLY A 1021 16.07 -5.76 38.02
N VAL A 1022 16.10 -4.80 37.08
CA VAL A 1022 17.30 -4.07 36.66
C VAL A 1022 17.91 -3.28 37.82
N THR A 1023 17.07 -2.66 38.67
CA THR A 1023 17.53 -1.92 39.85
C THR A 1023 18.18 -2.85 40.88
N ALA A 1024 17.55 -3.99 41.17
CA ALA A 1024 18.11 -5.01 42.07
C ALA A 1024 19.41 -5.61 41.53
N ALA A 1025 19.49 -5.87 40.21
CA ALA A 1025 20.70 -6.36 39.56
C ALA A 1025 21.84 -5.32 39.58
N SER A 1026 21.53 -4.04 39.36
CA SER A 1026 22.52 -2.95 39.41
C SER A 1026 23.04 -2.73 40.83
N HIS A 1027 22.17 -2.82 41.84
CA HIS A 1027 22.58 -2.76 43.24
C HIS A 1027 23.51 -3.93 43.61
N LEU A 1028 23.16 -5.16 43.19
CA LEU A 1028 24.00 -6.33 43.39
C LEU A 1028 25.37 -6.19 42.70
N GLN A 1029 25.41 -5.63 41.50
CA GLN A 1029 26.66 -5.36 40.78
C GLN A 1029 27.54 -4.36 41.54
N HIS A 1030 26.95 -3.31 42.11
CA HIS A 1030 27.66 -2.32 42.92
C HIS A 1030 28.26 -2.94 44.18
N GLU A 1031 27.46 -3.71 44.93
CA GLU A 1031 27.90 -4.42 46.14
C GLU A 1031 29.02 -5.43 45.83
N ALA A 1032 28.93 -6.12 44.69
CA ALA A 1032 29.96 -7.06 44.25
C ALA A 1032 31.29 -6.35 43.93
N ALA A 1033 31.23 -5.17 43.31
CA ALA A 1033 32.41 -4.36 43.04
C ALA A 1033 33.07 -3.85 44.33
N GLN A 1034 32.27 -3.42 45.32
CA GLN A 1034 32.78 -3.01 46.63
C GLN A 1034 33.46 -4.16 47.37
N LEU A 1035 32.86 -5.36 47.35
CA LEU A 1035 33.45 -6.56 47.95
C LEU A 1035 34.78 -6.93 47.26
N GLN A 1036 34.83 -6.85 45.93
CA GLN A 1036 36.05 -7.13 45.16
C GLN A 1036 37.17 -6.15 45.51
N GLN A 1037 36.84 -4.87 45.69
CA GLN A 1037 37.80 -3.85 46.10
C GLN A 1037 38.30 -4.08 47.54
N ALA A 1038 37.39 -4.36 48.49
CA ALA A 1038 37.76 -4.67 49.87
C ALA A 1038 38.64 -5.93 49.99
N LEU A 1039 38.43 -6.92 49.12
CA LEU A 1039 39.27 -8.10 49.01
C LEU A 1039 40.67 -7.77 48.48
N ARG A 1040 40.78 -6.92 47.43
CA ARG A 1040 42.06 -6.48 46.87
C ARG A 1040 42.88 -5.64 47.86
N ASP A 1041 42.19 -4.82 48.65
CA ASP A 1041 42.82 -3.94 49.64
C ASP A 1041 43.20 -4.68 50.95
N GLY A 1042 42.90 -5.98 51.06
CA GLY A 1042 43.18 -6.79 52.25
C GLY A 1042 42.34 -6.43 53.48
N ARG A 1043 41.22 -5.72 53.30
CA ARG A 1043 40.35 -5.20 54.37
C ARG A 1043 39.04 -5.98 54.53
N LEU A 1044 38.94 -7.17 53.93
CA LEU A 1044 37.71 -7.94 53.95
C LEU A 1044 37.42 -8.54 55.34
N GLY A 1045 36.45 -7.95 56.04
CA GLY A 1045 35.96 -8.46 57.34
C GLY A 1045 34.77 -9.40 57.21
N LYS A 1046 34.56 -10.26 58.22
CA LYS A 1046 33.43 -11.21 58.29
C LYS A 1046 32.06 -10.52 58.13
N VAL A 1047 31.88 -9.36 58.76
CA VAL A 1047 30.63 -8.58 58.72
C VAL A 1047 30.31 -8.06 57.31
N ALA A 1048 31.32 -7.63 56.56
CA ALA A 1048 31.14 -7.15 55.18
C ALA A 1048 30.74 -8.29 54.24
N LEU A 1049 31.29 -9.50 54.45
CA LEU A 1049 30.91 -10.68 53.70
C LEU A 1049 29.48 -11.14 54.01
N GLU A 1050 29.08 -11.15 55.29
CA GLU A 1050 27.72 -11.49 55.72
C GLU A 1050 26.70 -10.50 55.12
N HIS A 1051 26.99 -9.20 55.15
CA HIS A 1051 26.14 -8.18 54.54
C HIS A 1051 26.00 -8.37 53.02
N PHE A 1052 27.10 -8.65 52.32
CA PHE A 1052 27.06 -8.92 50.88
C PHE A 1052 26.19 -10.14 50.54
N VAL A 1053 26.33 -11.24 51.29
CA VAL A 1053 25.53 -12.46 51.06
C VAL A 1053 24.04 -12.21 51.29
N GLU A 1054 23.68 -11.44 52.31
CA GLU A 1054 22.29 -11.08 52.61
C GLU A 1054 21.69 -10.18 51.51
N THR A 1055 22.44 -9.16 51.07
CA THR A 1055 22.05 -8.27 49.98
C THR A 1055 21.98 -9.00 48.64
N ALA A 1056 22.90 -9.92 48.38
CA ALA A 1056 22.90 -10.75 47.17
C ALA A 1056 21.70 -11.69 47.10
N THR A 1057 21.36 -12.34 48.21
CA THR A 1057 20.21 -13.23 48.29
C THR A 1057 18.90 -12.46 48.10
N SER A 1058 18.76 -11.31 48.77
CA SER A 1058 17.58 -10.46 48.66
C SER A 1058 17.42 -9.88 47.24
N SER A 1059 18.51 -9.43 46.63
CA SER A 1059 18.51 -8.90 45.26
C SER A 1059 18.18 -9.98 44.24
N ALA A 1060 18.72 -11.20 44.38
CA ALA A 1060 18.41 -12.33 43.51
C ALA A 1060 16.93 -12.74 43.60
N HIS A 1061 16.35 -12.78 44.80
CA HIS A 1061 14.91 -13.01 44.98
C HIS A 1061 14.05 -11.93 44.31
N LEU A 1062 14.41 -10.65 44.45
CA LEU A 1062 13.70 -9.56 43.79
C LEU A 1062 13.77 -9.67 42.26
N VAL A 1063 14.93 -10.02 41.70
CA VAL A 1063 15.08 -10.24 40.25
C VAL A 1063 14.19 -11.39 39.79
N LEU A 1064 14.26 -12.56 40.41
CA LEU A 1064 13.50 -13.74 40.01
C LEU A 1064 11.99 -13.55 40.13
N ALA A 1065 11.51 -12.98 41.24
CA ALA A 1065 10.07 -12.75 41.45
C ALA A 1065 9.51 -11.73 40.46
N ASN A 1066 10.29 -10.71 40.06
CA ASN A 1066 9.86 -9.75 39.06
C ASN A 1066 9.92 -10.29 37.63
N LEU A 1067 10.95 -11.08 37.29
CA LEU A 1067 11.02 -11.75 35.99
C LEU A 1067 9.90 -12.78 35.80
N ALA A 1068 9.53 -13.51 36.86
CA ALA A 1068 8.37 -14.40 36.84
C ALA A 1068 7.07 -13.62 36.57
N ARG A 1069 6.83 -12.51 37.29
CA ARG A 1069 5.68 -11.63 37.04
C ARG A 1069 5.64 -11.08 35.61
N ALA A 1070 6.78 -10.63 35.08
CA ALA A 1070 6.88 -10.15 33.70
C ALA A 1070 6.58 -11.26 32.69
N SER A 1071 7.08 -12.47 32.92
CA SER A 1071 6.82 -13.65 32.09
C SER A 1071 5.32 -14.03 32.07
N ASP A 1072 4.66 -14.01 33.22
CA ASP A 1072 3.22 -14.30 33.32
C ASP A 1072 2.37 -13.24 32.59
N LEU A 1073 2.73 -11.97 32.74
CA LEU A 1073 2.14 -10.84 32.00
C LEU A 1073 2.31 -11.01 30.48
N VAL A 1074 3.51 -11.36 30.01
CA VAL A 1074 3.78 -11.60 28.58
C VAL A 1074 3.00 -12.79 28.05
N ARG A 1075 2.87 -13.87 28.84
CA ARG A 1075 2.11 -15.06 28.43
C ARG A 1075 0.61 -14.77 28.30
N SER A 1076 0.02 -14.12 29.31
CA SER A 1076 -1.38 -13.68 29.28
C SER A 1076 -1.63 -12.70 28.12
N PHE A 1077 -0.73 -11.73 27.91
CA PHE A 1077 -0.85 -10.77 26.81
C PHE A 1077 -0.73 -11.43 25.43
N LYS A 1078 0.24 -12.34 25.25
CA LYS A 1078 0.41 -13.10 23.99
C LYS A 1078 -0.85 -13.87 23.64
N GLN A 1079 -1.50 -14.45 24.65
CA GLN A 1079 -2.76 -15.19 24.47
C GLN A 1079 -3.88 -14.24 24.02
N VAL A 1080 -4.09 -13.13 24.74
CA VAL A 1080 -5.13 -12.13 24.43
C VAL A 1080 -4.92 -11.44 23.06
N ALA A 1081 -3.68 -11.14 22.69
CA ALA A 1081 -3.35 -10.50 21.39
C ALA A 1081 -3.59 -11.44 20.19
N VAL A 1082 -3.30 -12.74 20.35
CA VAL A 1082 -3.64 -13.77 19.35
C VAL A 1082 -5.16 -13.93 19.26
N ASP A 1083 -5.86 -13.90 20.38
CA ASP A 1083 -7.30 -14.10 20.45
C ASP A 1083 -8.11 -12.90 19.92
N GLN A 1084 -7.59 -11.67 19.99
CA GLN A 1084 -8.19 -10.48 19.37
C GLN A 1084 -8.06 -10.44 17.84
N SER A 1085 -7.04 -11.09 17.29
CA SER A 1085 -6.73 -11.09 15.85
C SER A 1085 -7.20 -12.37 15.13
N SER A 1086 -7.59 -13.40 15.88
CA SER A 1086 -8.08 -14.67 15.36
C SER A 1086 -9.61 -14.70 15.22
N GLU A 1087 -10.10 -14.95 14.01
CA GLU A 1087 -11.53 -15.20 13.73
C GLU A 1087 -11.92 -16.67 13.91
N GLN A 1088 -11.12 -17.47 14.63
CA GLN A 1088 -11.38 -18.89 14.81
C GLN A 1088 -12.16 -19.19 16.10
N LYS A 1089 -13.11 -20.14 16.03
CA LYS A 1089 -13.78 -20.68 17.22
C LYS A 1089 -12.84 -21.63 17.95
N ARG A 1090 -12.85 -21.58 19.28
CA ARG A 1090 -12.15 -22.57 20.14
C ARG A 1090 -12.93 -22.80 21.43
N SER A 1091 -12.70 -23.96 22.05
CA SER A 1091 -13.21 -24.29 23.38
C SER A 1091 -12.27 -23.79 24.47
N PHE A 1092 -12.80 -23.11 25.51
CA PHE A 1092 -12.05 -22.63 26.66
C PHE A 1092 -12.94 -22.50 27.91
N LEU A 1093 -12.34 -22.48 29.10
CA LEU A 1093 -13.06 -22.26 30.35
C LEU A 1093 -13.44 -20.78 30.47
N LEU A 1094 -14.74 -20.51 30.55
CA LEU A 1094 -15.27 -19.13 30.52
C LEU A 1094 -14.81 -18.31 31.73
N GLY A 1095 -14.77 -18.91 32.92
CA GLY A 1095 -14.32 -18.24 34.14
C GLY A 1095 -12.87 -17.75 34.06
N GLU A 1096 -11.95 -18.62 33.66
CA GLU A 1096 -10.53 -18.28 33.50
C GLU A 1096 -10.33 -17.17 32.47
N TYR A 1097 -11.08 -17.22 31.36
CA TYR A 1097 -10.97 -16.20 30.31
C TYR A 1097 -11.52 -14.84 30.74
N LEU A 1098 -12.59 -14.79 31.53
CA LEU A 1098 -13.09 -13.54 32.11
C LEU A 1098 -12.04 -12.90 33.04
N ASP A 1099 -11.35 -13.70 33.84
CA ASP A 1099 -10.26 -13.21 34.69
C ASP A 1099 -9.09 -12.65 33.88
N GLU A 1100 -8.71 -13.29 32.76
CA GLU A 1100 -7.69 -12.78 31.83
C GLU A 1100 -8.08 -11.44 31.20
N ILE A 1101 -9.35 -11.28 30.81
CA ILE A 1101 -9.87 -10.00 30.30
C ILE A 1101 -9.75 -8.91 31.37
N LEU A 1102 -10.14 -9.20 32.61
CA LEU A 1102 -10.08 -8.24 33.71
C LEU A 1102 -8.65 -7.90 34.12
N LEU A 1103 -7.72 -8.86 34.04
CA LEU A 1103 -6.28 -8.62 34.19
C LEU A 1103 -5.79 -7.56 33.19
N SER A 1104 -6.24 -7.61 31.93
CA SER A 1104 -5.89 -6.59 30.93
C SER A 1104 -6.46 -5.19 31.22
N LEU A 1105 -7.57 -5.11 31.97
CA LEU A 1105 -8.24 -3.85 32.34
C LEU A 1105 -7.77 -3.27 33.69
N ARG A 1106 -6.91 -3.99 34.44
CA ARG A 1106 -6.40 -3.55 35.75
C ARG A 1106 -5.81 -2.14 35.77
N PRO A 1107 -5.06 -1.63 34.77
CA PRO A 1107 -4.51 -0.28 34.83
C PRO A 1107 -5.59 0.82 34.92
N ARG A 1108 -6.76 0.61 34.30
CA ARG A 1108 -7.88 1.53 34.38
C ARG A 1108 -8.69 1.33 35.65
N LEU A 1109 -8.91 0.07 36.04
CA LEU A 1109 -9.62 -0.27 37.28
C LEU A 1109 -8.88 0.18 38.54
N LYS A 1110 -7.53 0.15 38.57
CA LYS A 1110 -6.71 0.66 39.70
C LYS A 1110 -6.72 2.19 39.84
N ARG A 1111 -6.90 2.92 38.73
CA ARG A 1111 -7.02 4.39 38.76
C ARG A 1111 -8.37 4.82 39.32
N SER A 1112 -9.38 3.96 39.18
CA SER A 1112 -10.67 4.09 39.86
C SER A 1112 -10.68 3.35 41.20
N ARG A 1113 -11.59 3.66 42.13
CA ARG A 1113 -11.78 2.85 43.34
C ARG A 1113 -12.91 1.81 43.18
N HIS A 1114 -13.30 1.49 41.94
CA HIS A 1114 -14.39 0.58 41.62
C HIS A 1114 -13.96 -0.89 41.72
N GLN A 1115 -14.90 -1.77 42.06
CA GLN A 1115 -14.68 -3.20 42.22
C GLN A 1115 -15.44 -4.00 41.16
N VAL A 1116 -14.85 -5.10 40.70
CA VAL A 1116 -15.47 -6.02 39.74
C VAL A 1116 -15.51 -7.41 40.38
N GLU A 1117 -16.70 -8.01 40.41
CA GLU A 1117 -16.93 -9.37 40.91
C GLU A 1117 -17.44 -10.26 39.77
N VAL A 1118 -16.88 -11.47 39.66
CA VAL A 1118 -17.22 -12.47 38.64
C VAL A 1118 -17.78 -13.72 39.32
N GLU A 1119 -19.00 -14.10 38.96
CA GLU A 1119 -19.68 -15.32 39.39
C GLU A 1119 -19.87 -16.25 38.18
N CYS A 1120 -19.04 -17.29 38.07
CA CYS A 1120 -19.08 -18.28 36.98
C CYS A 1120 -18.76 -19.68 37.52
N ASP A 1121 -19.43 -20.73 37.02
CA ASP A 1121 -19.03 -22.11 37.35
C ASP A 1121 -17.62 -22.36 36.76
N PRO A 1122 -16.63 -22.78 37.58
CA PRO A 1122 -15.25 -23.03 37.12
C PRO A 1122 -15.14 -24.11 36.04
N ARG A 1123 -16.16 -24.95 35.87
CA ARG A 1123 -16.19 -26.05 34.88
C ARG A 1123 -16.92 -25.68 33.59
N LEU A 1124 -17.43 -24.45 33.49
CA LEU A 1124 -18.17 -24.00 32.31
C LEU A 1124 -17.21 -23.79 31.13
N SER A 1125 -17.19 -24.75 30.21
CA SER A 1125 -16.46 -24.67 28.94
C SER A 1125 -17.35 -24.12 27.83
N VAL A 1126 -16.81 -23.17 27.06
CA VAL A 1126 -17.50 -22.52 25.95
C VAL A 1126 -16.74 -22.65 24.64
N SER A 1127 -17.43 -23.06 23.56
CA SER A 1127 -16.86 -23.09 22.20
C SER A 1127 -17.33 -21.89 21.37
N THR A 1128 -16.54 -20.81 21.36
CA THR A 1128 -16.92 -19.54 20.73
C THR A 1128 -15.72 -18.77 20.19
N TYR A 1129 -15.95 -17.57 19.66
CA TYR A 1129 -14.94 -16.61 19.24
C TYR A 1129 -14.44 -15.81 20.46
N PRO A 1130 -13.22 -16.08 20.97
CA PRO A 1130 -12.73 -15.44 22.19
C PRO A 1130 -12.60 -13.92 22.03
N GLY A 1131 -12.10 -13.46 20.87
CA GLY A 1131 -11.98 -12.03 20.57
C GLY A 1131 -13.30 -11.26 20.57
N ALA A 1132 -14.41 -11.89 20.16
CA ALA A 1132 -15.73 -11.28 20.23
C ALA A 1132 -16.19 -11.11 21.68
N LEU A 1133 -15.95 -12.12 22.53
CA LEU A 1133 -16.29 -12.09 23.94
C LEU A 1133 -15.44 -11.07 24.71
N TYR A 1134 -14.14 -11.00 24.42
CA TYR A 1134 -13.23 -9.96 24.91
C TYR A 1134 -13.78 -8.56 24.64
N GLN A 1135 -14.14 -8.30 23.38
CA GLN A 1135 -14.62 -6.98 22.96
C GLN A 1135 -15.94 -6.62 23.64
N ILE A 1136 -16.84 -7.58 23.85
CA ILE A 1136 -18.10 -7.37 24.58
C ILE A 1136 -17.82 -6.93 26.02
N ILE A 1137 -17.01 -7.69 26.76
CA ILE A 1137 -16.72 -7.39 28.17
C ILE A 1137 -15.99 -6.06 28.33
N VAL A 1138 -14.97 -5.79 27.51
CA VAL A 1138 -14.22 -4.52 27.58
C VAL A 1138 -15.13 -3.33 27.35
N ASN A 1139 -15.99 -3.35 26.33
CA ASN A 1139 -16.88 -2.23 26.06
C ASN A 1139 -17.88 -1.99 27.19
N LEU A 1140 -18.43 -3.06 27.80
CA LEU A 1140 -19.34 -2.92 28.94
C LEU A 1140 -18.63 -2.31 30.15
N VAL A 1141 -17.44 -2.81 30.51
CA VAL A 1141 -16.66 -2.29 31.66
C VAL A 1141 -16.22 -0.86 31.44
N ILE A 1142 -15.70 -0.51 30.25
CA ILE A 1142 -15.29 0.87 29.95
C ILE A 1142 -16.49 1.82 29.97
N ASN A 1143 -17.65 1.39 29.47
CA ASN A 1143 -18.86 2.22 29.52
C ASN A 1143 -19.35 2.45 30.95
N SER A 1144 -19.26 1.46 31.84
CA SER A 1144 -19.55 1.68 33.26
C SER A 1144 -18.57 2.67 33.90
N LEU A 1145 -17.27 2.58 33.58
CA LEU A 1145 -16.26 3.52 34.11
C LEU A 1145 -16.43 4.96 33.60
N VAL A 1146 -16.75 5.12 32.32
CA VAL A 1146 -16.85 6.44 31.67
C VAL A 1146 -18.22 7.06 31.87
N HIS A 1147 -19.30 6.29 31.69
CA HIS A 1147 -20.67 6.80 31.70
C HIS A 1147 -21.44 6.40 32.98
N GLY A 1148 -21.26 5.18 33.48
CA GLY A 1148 -22.00 4.65 34.64
C GLY A 1148 -21.59 5.26 35.98
N PHE A 1149 -20.30 5.41 36.26
CA PHE A 1149 -19.80 5.89 37.56
C PHE A 1149 -19.46 7.37 37.60
N ASN A 1150 -20.07 8.16 36.71
CA ASN A 1150 -19.85 9.60 36.69
C ASN A 1150 -20.30 10.25 38.01
N GLY A 1151 -19.35 10.80 38.78
CA GLY A 1151 -19.62 11.38 40.10
C GLY A 1151 -19.78 10.36 41.24
N ILE A 1152 -19.44 9.08 41.00
CA ILE A 1152 -19.46 8.01 42.01
C ILE A 1152 -18.00 7.64 42.29
N ASP A 1153 -17.56 7.74 43.55
CA ASP A 1153 -16.17 7.45 43.92
C ASP A 1153 -15.89 5.94 44.04
N ILE A 1154 -16.87 5.16 44.50
CA ILE A 1154 -16.79 3.70 44.70
C ILE A 1154 -18.06 3.09 44.11
N GLY A 1155 -17.89 2.14 43.20
CA GLY A 1155 -18.97 1.51 42.42
C GLY A 1155 -18.61 0.07 42.15
N HIS A 1156 -19.63 -0.75 41.93
CA HIS A 1156 -19.55 -2.21 41.85
C HIS A 1156 -20.08 -2.69 40.50
N ILE A 1157 -19.25 -3.47 39.81
CA ILE A 1157 -19.63 -4.21 38.61
C ILE A 1157 -19.75 -5.68 38.97
N HIS A 1158 -20.86 -6.31 38.61
CA HIS A 1158 -21.12 -7.73 38.83
C HIS A 1158 -21.33 -8.44 37.50
N ILE A 1159 -20.51 -9.45 37.21
CA ILE A 1159 -20.56 -10.25 35.99
C ILE A 1159 -20.92 -11.68 36.37
N ARG A 1160 -22.09 -12.16 35.96
CA ARG A 1160 -22.55 -13.52 36.23
C ARG A 1160 -22.71 -14.30 34.94
N ALA A 1161 -22.14 -15.50 34.87
CA ALA A 1161 -22.29 -16.41 33.74
C ALA A 1161 -22.90 -17.74 34.21
N GLN A 1162 -23.99 -18.15 33.57
CA GLN A 1162 -24.69 -19.40 33.89
C GLN A 1162 -25.21 -20.09 32.63
N VAL A 1163 -25.43 -21.40 32.72
CA VAL A 1163 -26.02 -22.21 31.63
C VAL A 1163 -27.51 -21.89 31.52
N ASP A 1164 -27.98 -21.68 30.29
CA ASP A 1164 -29.37 -21.40 29.95
C ASP A 1164 -29.78 -22.27 28.74
N GLY A 1165 -30.34 -23.46 29.01
CA GLY A 1165 -30.62 -24.47 27.98
C GLY A 1165 -29.34 -25.03 27.34
N GLU A 1166 -29.25 -25.00 26.00
CA GLU A 1166 -28.04 -25.35 25.23
C GLU A 1166 -27.05 -24.16 25.09
N GLY A 1167 -27.32 -23.04 25.77
CA GLY A 1167 -26.55 -21.80 25.66
C GLY A 1167 -25.99 -21.29 26.99
N VAL A 1168 -25.42 -20.09 26.94
CA VAL A 1168 -24.90 -19.36 28.11
C VAL A 1168 -25.63 -18.03 28.24
N LEU A 1169 -26.11 -17.74 29.45
CA LEU A 1169 -26.60 -16.42 29.84
C LEU A 1169 -25.50 -15.69 30.60
N LEU A 1170 -25.00 -14.61 30.02
CA LEU A 1170 -24.05 -13.69 30.63
C LEU A 1170 -24.82 -12.43 31.07
N GLN A 1171 -24.86 -12.20 32.37
CA GLN A 1171 -25.48 -11.03 33.00
C GLN A 1171 -24.39 -10.08 33.46
N TYR A 1172 -24.42 -8.85 32.96
CA TYR A 1172 -23.56 -7.77 33.39
C TYR A 1172 -24.40 -6.73 34.13
N ARG A 1173 -23.97 -6.31 35.31
CA ARG A 1173 -24.66 -5.28 36.09
C ARG A 1173 -23.66 -4.28 36.66
N ASP A 1174 -24.03 -3.00 36.67
CA ASP A 1174 -23.38 -1.99 37.52
C ASP A 1174 -24.39 -1.30 38.45
N ASP A 1175 -23.88 -0.59 39.46
CA ASP A 1175 -24.64 0.26 40.38
C ASP A 1175 -24.46 1.76 40.07
N GLY A 1176 -24.23 2.10 38.79
CA GLY A 1176 -23.99 3.47 38.34
C GLY A 1176 -25.23 4.38 38.33
N VAL A 1177 -25.09 5.54 37.70
CA VAL A 1177 -26.14 6.58 37.60
C VAL A 1177 -27.37 6.15 36.78
N GLY A 1178 -27.29 5.04 36.04
CA GLY A 1178 -28.37 4.52 35.20
C GLY A 1178 -28.72 5.43 34.01
N MET A 1179 -29.75 5.05 33.26
CA MET A 1179 -30.15 5.72 32.01
C MET A 1179 -31.66 6.01 31.99
N ASP A 1180 -32.05 7.11 31.34
CA ASP A 1180 -33.45 7.40 31.04
C ASP A 1180 -33.98 6.56 29.85
N ASP A 1181 -35.30 6.54 29.67
CA ASP A 1181 -35.95 5.74 28.61
C ASP A 1181 -35.52 6.16 27.19
N GLY A 1182 -35.24 7.45 26.96
CA GLY A 1182 -34.81 7.96 25.66
C GLY A 1182 -33.39 7.51 25.29
N THR A 1183 -32.49 7.48 26.27
CA THR A 1183 -31.11 6.99 26.15
C THR A 1183 -31.09 5.47 26.00
N ARG A 1184 -31.90 4.75 26.78
CA ARG A 1184 -32.01 3.28 26.71
C ARG A 1184 -32.46 2.80 25.33
N GLN A 1185 -33.40 3.49 24.68
CA GLN A 1185 -33.88 3.12 23.34
C GLN A 1185 -32.82 3.30 22.25
N ARG A 1186 -31.87 4.22 22.45
CA ARG A 1186 -30.87 4.61 21.45
C ARG A 1186 -29.47 4.08 21.75
N ILE A 1187 -29.30 3.30 22.81
CA ILE A 1187 -27.98 2.83 23.28
C ILE A 1187 -27.24 2.00 22.23
N PHE A 1188 -27.96 1.30 21.36
CA PHE A 1188 -27.37 0.49 20.29
C PHE A 1188 -27.33 1.22 18.93
N ASP A 1189 -27.77 2.48 18.87
CA ASP A 1189 -27.66 3.30 17.66
C ASP A 1189 -26.18 3.62 17.38
N PRO A 1190 -25.73 3.54 16.13
CA PRO A 1190 -24.36 3.94 15.78
C PRO A 1190 -24.14 5.44 16.04
N PHE A 1191 -22.97 5.78 16.59
CA PHE A 1191 -22.53 7.13 16.95
C PHE A 1191 -23.30 7.80 18.11
N PHE A 1192 -24.10 7.05 18.85
CA PHE A 1192 -24.79 7.56 20.02
C PHE A 1192 -23.85 7.57 21.24
N THR A 1193 -23.66 8.73 21.85
CA THR A 1193 -22.90 8.89 23.11
C THR A 1193 -23.46 10.04 23.93
N THR A 1194 -23.42 9.91 25.26
CA THR A 1194 -23.77 10.97 26.21
C THR A 1194 -22.61 11.94 26.48
N ARG A 1195 -21.42 11.71 25.91
CA ARG A 1195 -20.20 12.54 26.11
C ARG A 1195 -19.47 12.91 24.81
N ARG A 1196 -20.20 13.49 23.86
CA ARG A 1196 -19.65 13.85 22.53
C ARG A 1196 -18.52 14.88 22.58
N THR A 1197 -18.49 15.75 23.58
CA THR A 1197 -17.47 16.80 23.77
C THR A 1197 -16.15 16.29 24.37
N GLU A 1198 -16.12 15.07 24.93
CA GLU A 1198 -14.92 14.45 25.53
C GLU A 1198 -14.26 13.40 24.60
N GLY A 1199 -14.65 13.36 23.32
CA GLY A 1199 -14.02 12.49 22.32
C GLY A 1199 -14.57 11.06 22.24
N GLY A 1200 -15.76 10.78 22.80
CA GLY A 1200 -16.42 9.48 22.66
C GLY A 1200 -16.92 9.24 21.23
N SER A 1201 -16.52 8.11 20.62
CA SER A 1201 -16.91 7.72 19.25
C SER A 1201 -18.41 7.41 19.09
N GLY A 1202 -19.05 6.96 20.17
CA GLY A 1202 -20.44 6.47 20.16
C GLY A 1202 -20.64 5.15 19.41
N LEU A 1203 -19.57 4.43 19.07
CA LEU A 1203 -19.63 3.18 18.31
C LEU A 1203 -19.56 1.92 19.19
N GLY A 1204 -19.06 2.02 20.42
CA GLY A 1204 -18.80 0.87 21.30
C GLY A 1204 -20.02 -0.03 21.53
N MET A 1205 -21.17 0.53 21.92
CA MET A 1205 -22.38 -0.28 22.16
C MET A 1205 -23.02 -0.84 20.90
N HIS A 1206 -22.91 -0.12 19.77
CA HIS A 1206 -23.32 -0.64 18.47
C HIS A 1206 -22.47 -1.84 18.03
N LEU A 1207 -21.17 -1.80 18.32
CA LEU A 1207 -20.25 -2.91 18.09
C LEU A 1207 -20.64 -4.13 18.95
N VAL A 1208 -20.94 -3.93 20.24
CA VAL A 1208 -21.43 -5.00 21.13
C VAL A 1208 -22.69 -5.65 20.57
N PHE A 1209 -23.66 -4.84 20.12
CA PHE A 1209 -24.90 -5.33 19.52
C PHE A 1209 -24.63 -6.19 18.28
N ASN A 1210 -23.79 -5.71 17.35
CA ASN A 1210 -23.44 -6.46 16.14
C ASN A 1210 -22.68 -7.75 16.43
N LEU A 1211 -21.74 -7.73 17.39
CA LEU A 1211 -21.00 -8.94 17.77
C LEU A 1211 -21.93 -10.00 18.36
N VAL A 1212 -22.84 -9.61 19.25
CA VAL A 1212 -23.81 -10.56 19.84
C VAL A 1212 -24.77 -11.09 18.78
N THR A 1213 -25.39 -10.22 17.98
CA THR A 1213 -26.48 -10.60 17.07
C THR A 1213 -26.01 -11.19 15.74
N GLN A 1214 -24.94 -10.65 15.14
CA GLN A 1214 -24.48 -11.07 13.81
C GLN A 1214 -23.44 -12.19 13.88
N LEU A 1215 -22.44 -12.07 14.76
CA LEU A 1215 -21.32 -13.02 14.84
C LEU A 1215 -21.64 -14.19 15.78
N LEU A 1216 -22.08 -13.90 17.00
CA LEU A 1216 -22.40 -14.91 18.02
C LEU A 1216 -23.82 -15.49 17.89
N LYS A 1217 -24.65 -14.93 16.99
CA LYS A 1217 -26.05 -15.33 16.75
C LYS A 1217 -26.94 -15.33 18.00
N GLY A 1218 -26.60 -14.54 19.00
CA GLY A 1218 -27.31 -14.40 20.28
C GLY A 1218 -28.22 -13.18 20.36
N SER A 1219 -28.72 -12.89 21.56
CA SER A 1219 -29.54 -11.70 21.86
C SER A 1219 -28.95 -10.90 23.02
N ILE A 1220 -29.10 -9.58 22.99
CA ILE A 1220 -28.72 -8.67 24.08
C ILE A 1220 -29.89 -7.78 24.45
N GLU A 1221 -30.19 -7.70 25.74
CA GLU A 1221 -31.20 -6.80 26.30
C GLU A 1221 -30.60 -5.89 27.37
N CYS A 1222 -31.02 -4.64 27.39
CA CYS A 1222 -30.58 -3.64 28.36
C CYS A 1222 -31.74 -3.18 29.22
N THR A 1223 -31.62 -3.31 30.54
CA THR A 1223 -32.53 -2.75 31.53
C THR A 1223 -31.80 -1.72 32.38
N SER A 1224 -32.37 -0.54 32.52
CA SER A 1224 -31.80 0.55 33.34
C SER A 1224 -32.89 1.56 33.67
N ALA A 1225 -32.74 2.20 34.83
CA ALA A 1225 -33.52 3.35 35.28
C ALA A 1225 -32.59 4.37 35.96
N PRO A 1226 -32.91 5.67 35.96
CA PRO A 1226 -32.08 6.68 36.63
C PRO A 1226 -31.85 6.35 38.10
N GLY A 1227 -30.59 6.32 38.53
CA GLY A 1227 -30.15 6.00 39.89
C GLY A 1227 -30.13 4.51 40.27
N GLN A 1228 -30.37 3.59 39.33
CA GLN A 1228 -30.42 2.14 39.59
C GLN A 1228 -29.35 1.34 38.82
N GLY A 1229 -28.37 2.00 38.21
CA GLY A 1229 -27.35 1.37 37.38
C GLY A 1229 -27.90 0.78 36.08
N VAL A 1230 -27.09 -0.05 35.43
CA VAL A 1230 -27.48 -0.75 34.19
C VAL A 1230 -27.37 -2.27 34.38
N ARG A 1231 -28.21 -3.00 33.67
CA ARG A 1231 -28.14 -4.45 33.56
C ARG A 1231 -28.28 -4.88 32.11
N PHE A 1232 -27.27 -5.57 31.61
CA PHE A 1232 -27.27 -6.22 30.31
C PHE A 1232 -27.43 -7.73 30.47
N GLU A 1233 -28.35 -8.31 29.71
CA GLU A 1233 -28.51 -9.76 29.58
C GLU A 1233 -28.10 -10.18 28.18
N VAL A 1234 -27.02 -10.95 28.06
CA VAL A 1234 -26.50 -11.48 26.80
C VAL A 1234 -26.72 -12.98 26.75
N ARG A 1235 -27.56 -13.45 25.82
CA ARG A 1235 -27.84 -14.87 25.60
C ARG A 1235 -27.06 -15.37 24.39
N LEU A 1236 -26.26 -16.42 24.58
CA LEU A 1236 -25.41 -17.01 23.54
C LEU A 1236 -25.85 -18.45 23.24
N PRO A 1237 -26.23 -18.81 21.99
CA PRO A 1237 -26.76 -20.14 21.66
C PRO A 1237 -25.66 -21.19 21.37
N GLY A 1238 -25.88 -22.44 21.81
CA GLY A 1238 -25.11 -23.62 21.36
C GLY A 1238 -23.64 -23.62 21.76
N VAL A 1239 -23.30 -23.04 22.92
CA VAL A 1239 -21.91 -22.76 23.31
C VAL A 1239 -21.38 -23.73 24.37
N VAL A 1240 -22.20 -24.59 24.97
CA VAL A 1240 -21.80 -25.39 26.14
C VAL A 1240 -21.35 -26.79 25.73
N GLU A 1241 -20.08 -27.12 26.00
CA GLU A 1241 -19.60 -28.50 26.04
C GLU A 1241 -19.56 -28.95 27.51
N MET A 1242 -20.47 -29.84 27.91
CA MET A 1242 -20.39 -30.52 29.21
C MET A 1242 -19.46 -31.73 29.07
N PRO A 1243 -18.51 -31.95 29.99
CA PRO A 1243 -17.67 -33.16 29.97
C PRO A 1243 -18.47 -34.45 30.19
#